data_AF-A0A2E6LKM2-F1
#
_entry.id   AF-A0A2E6LKM2-F1
#
_cell.length_a   1.000
_cell.length_b   1.000
_cell.length_c   1.000
_cell.angle_alpha   90.00
_cell.angle_beta   90.00
_cell.angle_gamma   90.00
#
_symmetry.space_group_name_H-M   'P 1'
#
loop_
_entity.id
_entity.type
_entity.pdbx_description
1 polymer ?
#
loop_
_entity_poly.entity_id
_entity_poly.type
_entity_poly.pdbx_seq_one_letter_code
_entity_poly.pdbx_strand_id
1 'polypeptide(L)'
;MDKYSFLNAAHTDYFTELYDKYLKYPDTVEPSWRAFFQGFDFGLENGTVISSTSDIEVPDHLKKEFAVVKLIDAYRSRGHLFTKTNPVRERRTYKPDLNFQNFGLEEKDLATVFNAGQVMGIGPSTLEKIIIHLKEIYCDSIGIEYMYIRRPEKVEWIQKRLNINNNHPSFTTDQKKHILSKLNEAVSFENFLHSKFVGQKRFSLEGGESLIPAVDAIIDLAAEKGVEEFVMGMAHRGRLNTLINIFGKSARDMFNEFEGKDYSEEMLFDGDVKYHLGWTCERKTDSGKKINLNIAPNPSHLETVGAIVQGITRAKQNDDFSGDSSKVLPIIVHGDAAIAGQGLPYEIVQMAGLKGYKTGGTVHIVVNNQIGFTTNYLDARTSTYCTDVGKVTLCPIFHVNSDDVEAVVHASVFALEYRMRFNQDVFIDLLGYRKYGHNEGDEPRFTQPKLYKAIAKQKNPRDIYSEVLLKDGVVDQGYVDKIKIDYKEKLEKAYEESSKIEETEITDFMADKWKGYVKANKEVLKNEINTKVSKSNLESIAKTVSSLPKDKKFLRKIERLIDDRKSMFFERDKIDWAMGEMLAYGSILMEGYNIRISGQDVERGTFSHRHAILKSEESEEEVVLLDNIESEARGTFKVYNSLLSEYGVLGFDYGYAMASPKTLTIWEAQFGDFSNGAQIVIDQYISAAEDKWKLQNGIVLFLPHGYEGQGAEHSSARMERFLQLCGDDNMIMANCTTPSNLFHLLRRQIIANYRKPLVVFTPKSLLRHPLAVSKKDDFINGKFEKLIPENEISPKKAKSLVFCSGKFYYDLIKAREEKNRNDIAIIRIEQLFPLPIDQINDQLKLYSETKDVVWAQEEPKNMGPLSYLLLHFEKVSTFRIVSRPFSDSPASGSFKRFEKRHKKVIEAVFKKN
;
A
#
# COMPACT_ATOMS: atom_id res chain seq x y z
N MET A 1 -43.51 -47.05 -28.50
CA MET A 1 -43.21 -46.01 -27.51
C MET A 1 -41.73 -45.71 -27.64
N ASP A 2 -41.38 -44.44 -27.79
CA ASP A 2 -39.99 -44.00 -27.84
C ASP A 2 -39.35 -44.20 -26.46
N LYS A 3 -38.20 -44.88 -26.38
CA LYS A 3 -37.64 -45.37 -25.11
C LYS A 3 -37.13 -44.24 -24.19
N TYR A 4 -36.97 -43.04 -24.73
CA TYR A 4 -36.43 -41.89 -24.03
C TYR A 4 -37.29 -40.63 -24.22
N SER A 5 -38.63 -40.76 -24.19
CA SER A 5 -39.52 -39.59 -24.39
C SER A 5 -39.31 -38.47 -23.36
N PHE A 6 -38.67 -38.74 -22.22
CA PHE A 6 -38.26 -37.74 -21.24
C PHE A 6 -37.10 -36.85 -21.72
N LEU A 7 -36.18 -37.37 -22.55
CA LEU A 7 -35.09 -36.58 -23.14
C LEU A 7 -35.64 -35.54 -24.14
N ASN A 8 -36.68 -35.91 -24.89
CA ASN A 8 -37.32 -35.02 -25.88
C ASN A 8 -38.35 -34.05 -25.27
N ALA A 9 -38.61 -34.12 -23.96
CA ALA A 9 -39.64 -33.34 -23.27
C ALA A 9 -39.12 -32.39 -22.18
N ALA A 10 -37.82 -32.43 -21.87
CA ALA A 10 -37.19 -31.57 -20.87
C ALA A 10 -36.52 -30.34 -21.51
N HIS A 11 -36.54 -29.20 -20.81
CA HIS A 11 -35.84 -27.99 -21.24
C HIS A 11 -34.33 -28.09 -20.97
N THR A 12 -33.49 -27.53 -21.85
CA THR A 12 -32.02 -27.57 -21.78
C THR A 12 -31.46 -27.04 -20.44
N ASP A 13 -32.13 -26.05 -19.85
CA ASP A 13 -31.79 -25.52 -18.52
C ASP A 13 -31.92 -26.59 -17.42
N TYR A 14 -32.98 -27.42 -17.49
CA TYR A 14 -33.19 -28.52 -16.54
C TYR A 14 -32.08 -29.57 -16.63
N PHE A 15 -31.64 -29.93 -17.84
CA PHE A 15 -30.48 -30.83 -18.01
C PHE A 15 -29.21 -30.26 -17.38
N THR A 16 -28.97 -28.97 -17.59
CA THR A 16 -27.76 -28.29 -17.11
C THR A 16 -27.76 -28.24 -15.57
N GLU A 17 -28.88 -27.86 -14.96
CA GLU A 17 -29.04 -27.86 -13.50
C GLU A 17 -28.91 -29.28 -12.91
N LEU A 18 -29.51 -30.30 -13.55
CA LEU A 18 -29.42 -31.68 -13.09
C LEU A 18 -28.00 -32.25 -13.20
N TYR A 19 -27.25 -31.85 -14.24
CA TYR A 19 -25.86 -32.26 -14.46
C TYR A 19 -24.91 -31.57 -13.47
N ASP A 20 -25.06 -30.26 -13.26
CA ASP A 20 -24.33 -29.51 -12.22
C ASP A 20 -24.58 -30.07 -10.82
N LYS A 21 -25.81 -30.52 -10.55
CA LYS A 21 -26.17 -31.20 -9.30
C LYS A 21 -25.56 -32.60 -9.23
N TYR A 22 -25.51 -33.34 -10.33
CA TYR A 22 -24.85 -34.65 -10.41
C TYR A 22 -23.34 -34.55 -10.16
N LEU A 23 -22.65 -33.55 -10.74
CA LEU A 23 -21.20 -33.34 -10.55
C LEU A 23 -20.81 -33.01 -9.09
N LYS A 24 -21.74 -32.46 -8.29
CA LYS A 24 -21.50 -32.08 -6.89
C LYS A 24 -22.06 -33.11 -5.89
N TYR A 25 -23.22 -33.68 -6.19
CA TYR A 25 -23.99 -34.54 -5.29
C TYR A 25 -24.71 -35.65 -6.10
N PRO A 26 -23.96 -36.60 -6.70
CA PRO A 26 -24.52 -37.60 -7.61
C PRO A 26 -25.62 -38.42 -6.94
N ASP A 27 -25.49 -38.68 -5.63
CA ASP A 27 -26.48 -39.40 -4.83
C ASP A 27 -27.85 -38.72 -4.67
N THR A 28 -27.94 -37.42 -4.98
CA THR A 28 -29.19 -36.63 -4.90
C THR A 28 -29.92 -36.47 -6.23
N VAL A 29 -29.36 -37.04 -7.30
CA VAL A 29 -29.97 -37.11 -8.64
C VAL A 29 -30.64 -38.48 -8.81
N GLU A 30 -31.80 -38.50 -9.47
CA GLU A 30 -32.57 -39.72 -9.74
C GLU A 30 -31.67 -40.79 -10.40
N PRO A 31 -31.77 -42.08 -10.01
CA PRO A 31 -30.89 -43.12 -10.54
C PRO A 31 -30.83 -43.23 -12.06
N SER A 32 -31.93 -42.95 -12.77
CA SER A 32 -32.00 -42.94 -14.24
C SER A 32 -31.10 -41.86 -14.86
N TRP A 33 -31.22 -40.63 -14.38
CA TRP A 33 -30.41 -39.47 -14.76
C TRP A 33 -28.94 -39.62 -14.35
N ARG A 34 -28.69 -40.16 -13.16
CA ARG A 34 -27.33 -40.46 -12.69
C ARG A 34 -26.63 -41.49 -13.58
N ALA A 35 -27.32 -42.56 -13.95
CA ALA A 35 -26.80 -43.56 -14.88
C ALA A 35 -26.58 -42.99 -16.29
N PHE A 36 -27.47 -42.10 -16.75
CA PHE A 36 -27.29 -41.36 -18.00
C PHE A 36 -26.03 -40.48 -17.97
N PHE A 37 -25.82 -39.69 -16.91
CA PHE A 37 -24.63 -38.84 -16.79
C PHE A 37 -23.34 -39.65 -16.60
N GLN A 38 -23.36 -40.73 -15.82
CA GLN A 38 -22.21 -41.65 -15.72
C GLN A 38 -21.85 -42.28 -17.08
N GLY A 39 -22.84 -42.68 -17.88
CA GLY A 39 -22.62 -43.19 -19.23
C GLY A 39 -22.10 -42.11 -20.20
N PHE A 40 -22.55 -40.87 -20.04
CA PHE A 40 -22.11 -39.71 -20.82
C PHE A 40 -20.66 -39.32 -20.50
N ASP A 41 -20.30 -39.23 -19.22
CA ASP A 41 -18.92 -38.98 -18.76
C ASP A 41 -17.97 -40.06 -19.28
N PHE A 42 -18.36 -41.33 -19.09
CA PHE A 42 -17.59 -42.48 -19.55
C PHE A 42 -17.38 -42.49 -21.08
N GLY A 43 -18.39 -42.07 -21.84
CA GLY A 43 -18.32 -41.92 -23.30
C GLY A 43 -17.46 -40.73 -23.76
N LEU A 44 -17.39 -39.65 -22.97
CA LEU A 44 -16.51 -38.51 -23.21
C LEU A 44 -15.05 -38.84 -22.90
N GLU A 45 -14.76 -39.57 -21.82
CA GLU A 45 -13.40 -39.93 -21.42
C GLU A 45 -12.78 -41.01 -22.31
N ASN A 46 -13.57 -42.00 -22.77
CA ASN A 46 -13.06 -43.15 -23.52
C ASN A 46 -13.30 -43.09 -25.06
N GLY A 47 -13.65 -41.91 -25.59
CA GLY A 47 -14.08 -41.69 -26.98
C GLY A 47 -13.09 -42.04 -28.11
N THR A 48 -11.93 -42.64 -27.83
CA THR A 48 -10.98 -43.18 -28.82
C THR A 48 -10.79 -44.70 -28.76
N VAL A 49 -11.31 -45.41 -27.74
CA VAL A 49 -11.08 -46.86 -27.60
C VAL A 49 -12.34 -47.57 -27.08
N ILE A 50 -13.20 -47.97 -28.02
CA ILE A 50 -13.94 -49.27 -28.10
C ILE A 50 -15.04 -49.10 -29.14
N SER A 51 -14.97 -49.91 -30.21
CA SER A 51 -16.05 -50.05 -31.18
C SER A 51 -16.95 -51.23 -30.80
N SER A 52 -18.23 -51.13 -31.15
CA SER A 52 -19.23 -52.22 -31.19
C SER A 52 -19.59 -52.88 -29.85
N THR A 53 -20.71 -52.44 -29.26
CA THR A 53 -21.98 -53.21 -29.27
C THR A 53 -23.11 -52.42 -28.60
N SER A 54 -24.33 -52.50 -29.17
CA SER A 54 -25.56 -51.79 -28.80
C SER A 54 -25.56 -50.26 -28.97
N ASP A 55 -26.11 -49.79 -30.08
CA ASP A 55 -26.21 -48.37 -30.42
C ASP A 55 -27.26 -47.64 -29.56
N ILE A 56 -26.79 -46.91 -28.56
CA ILE A 56 -27.50 -45.75 -28.00
C ILE A 56 -26.80 -44.52 -28.56
N GLU A 57 -27.09 -44.20 -29.83
CA GLU A 57 -26.46 -43.07 -30.49
C GLU A 57 -27.09 -41.76 -30.01
N VAL A 58 -26.33 -40.94 -29.28
CA VAL A 58 -26.76 -39.59 -28.89
C VAL A 58 -27.08 -38.80 -30.18
N PRO A 59 -28.27 -38.17 -30.30
CA PRO A 59 -28.66 -37.48 -31.52
C PRO A 59 -27.64 -36.43 -31.96
N ASP A 60 -27.34 -36.36 -33.27
CA ASP A 60 -26.34 -35.41 -33.84
C ASP A 60 -26.61 -33.96 -33.42
N HIS A 61 -27.88 -33.55 -33.43
CA HIS A 61 -28.29 -32.22 -32.98
C HIS A 61 -27.92 -31.95 -31.50
N LEU A 62 -28.10 -32.95 -30.61
CA LEU A 62 -27.74 -32.82 -29.20
C LEU A 62 -26.22 -32.80 -28.98
N LYS A 63 -25.46 -33.61 -29.75
CA LYS A 63 -23.98 -33.51 -29.78
C LYS A 63 -23.52 -32.10 -30.17
N LYS A 64 -24.19 -31.49 -31.16
CA LYS A 64 -23.89 -30.13 -31.64
C LYS A 64 -24.32 -29.03 -30.68
N GLU A 65 -25.44 -29.16 -29.96
CA GLU A 65 -25.80 -28.24 -28.86
C GLU A 65 -24.65 -28.15 -27.84
N PHE A 66 -24.10 -29.28 -27.40
CA PHE A 66 -22.93 -29.30 -26.50
C PHE A 66 -21.67 -28.69 -27.13
N ALA A 67 -21.46 -28.84 -28.45
CA ALA A 67 -20.37 -28.17 -29.16
C ALA A 67 -20.54 -26.63 -29.17
N VAL A 68 -21.77 -26.13 -29.33
CA VAL A 68 -22.09 -24.70 -29.24
C VAL A 68 -21.91 -24.17 -27.82
N VAL A 69 -22.27 -24.93 -26.78
CA VAL A 69 -21.96 -24.56 -25.38
C VAL A 69 -20.45 -24.46 -25.14
N LYS A 70 -19.66 -25.45 -25.62
CA LYS A 70 -18.19 -25.41 -25.55
C LYS A 70 -17.60 -24.21 -26.30
N LEU A 71 -18.19 -23.81 -27.41
CA LEU A 71 -17.83 -22.59 -28.15
C LEU A 71 -18.09 -21.33 -27.30
N ILE A 72 -19.28 -21.21 -26.70
CA ILE A 72 -19.65 -20.10 -25.80
C ILE A 72 -18.64 -19.96 -24.65
N ASP A 73 -18.32 -21.07 -23.96
CA ASP A 73 -17.38 -21.04 -22.84
C ASP A 73 -15.93 -20.77 -23.25
N ALA A 74 -15.53 -21.15 -24.48
CA ALA A 74 -14.25 -20.76 -25.05
C ALA A 74 -14.17 -19.25 -25.33
N TYR A 75 -15.24 -18.62 -25.83
CA TYR A 75 -15.31 -17.15 -25.96
C TYR A 75 -15.28 -16.46 -24.58
N ARG A 76 -16.06 -16.94 -23.60
CA ARG A 76 -16.03 -16.43 -22.21
C ARG A 76 -14.64 -16.50 -21.57
N SER A 77 -13.90 -17.57 -21.85
CA SER A 77 -12.62 -17.87 -21.18
C SER A 77 -11.39 -17.38 -21.93
N ARG A 78 -11.48 -17.15 -23.25
CA ARG A 78 -10.34 -16.81 -24.13
C ARG A 78 -10.61 -15.71 -25.15
N GLY A 79 -11.83 -15.18 -25.26
CA GLY A 79 -12.21 -14.14 -26.23
C GLY A 79 -11.35 -12.87 -26.15
N HIS A 80 -10.97 -12.47 -24.93
CA HIS A 80 -10.03 -11.38 -24.64
C HIS A 80 -8.65 -11.52 -25.32
N LEU A 81 -8.27 -12.73 -25.77
CA LEU A 81 -7.05 -12.97 -26.56
C LEU A 81 -7.19 -12.52 -28.03
N PHE A 82 -8.42 -12.32 -28.53
CA PHE A 82 -8.75 -12.05 -29.93
C PHE A 82 -9.40 -10.67 -30.16
N THR A 83 -9.37 -9.77 -29.16
CA THR A 83 -10.01 -8.43 -29.22
C THR A 83 -9.28 -7.40 -30.09
N LYS A 84 -9.99 -6.38 -30.57
CA LYS A 84 -9.44 -5.26 -31.35
C LYS A 84 -8.86 -4.13 -30.47
N THR A 85 -8.19 -4.48 -29.37
CA THR A 85 -7.77 -3.51 -28.34
C THR A 85 -6.45 -2.79 -28.62
N ASN A 86 -5.69 -3.12 -29.66
CA ASN A 86 -4.35 -2.55 -29.85
C ASN A 86 -4.35 -1.49 -30.99
N PRO A 87 -4.12 -0.20 -30.70
CA PRO A 87 -4.21 0.85 -31.71
C PRO A 87 -3.00 0.95 -32.64
N VAL A 88 -1.81 0.45 -32.24
CA VAL A 88 -0.53 0.72 -32.94
C VAL A 88 0.36 -0.51 -33.19
N ARG A 89 -0.06 -1.70 -32.75
CA ARG A 89 0.61 -2.98 -33.04
C ARG A 89 -0.40 -4.05 -33.44
N GLU A 90 0.04 -4.96 -34.30
CA GLU A 90 -0.63 -6.24 -34.49
C GLU A 90 -0.63 -7.04 -33.18
N ARG A 91 -1.71 -7.77 -32.91
CA ARG A 91 -1.83 -8.63 -31.73
C ARG A 91 -1.10 -9.97 -31.91
N ARG A 92 -0.75 -10.58 -30.77
CA ARG A 92 -0.27 -11.97 -30.72
C ARG A 92 -1.32 -12.91 -31.34
N THR A 93 -0.88 -13.84 -32.16
CA THR A 93 -1.71 -14.90 -32.75
C THR A 93 -1.73 -16.12 -31.83
N TYR A 94 -2.91 -16.74 -31.68
CA TYR A 94 -3.12 -17.90 -30.81
C TYR A 94 -3.73 -19.06 -31.60
N LYS A 95 -3.34 -20.30 -31.28
CA LYS A 95 -3.88 -21.54 -31.87
C LYS A 95 -4.16 -22.59 -30.78
N PRO A 96 -5.24 -23.39 -30.89
CA PRO A 96 -6.37 -23.20 -31.80
C PRO A 96 -7.11 -21.88 -31.49
N ASP A 97 -7.73 -21.31 -32.53
CA ASP A 97 -8.53 -20.09 -32.43
C ASP A 97 -9.99 -20.39 -32.06
N LEU A 98 -10.86 -19.38 -32.10
CA LEU A 98 -12.28 -19.49 -31.78
C LEU A 98 -13.17 -19.79 -33.00
N ASN A 99 -12.60 -20.37 -34.07
CA ASN A 99 -13.39 -20.89 -35.18
C ASN A 99 -14.24 -22.08 -34.73
N PHE A 100 -15.54 -22.08 -35.06
CA PHE A 100 -16.50 -23.13 -34.73
C PHE A 100 -16.08 -24.52 -35.23
N GLN A 101 -15.30 -24.59 -36.33
CA GLN A 101 -14.73 -25.83 -36.85
C GLN A 101 -13.83 -26.56 -35.82
N ASN A 102 -13.15 -25.83 -34.92
CA ASN A 102 -12.33 -26.42 -33.86
C ASN A 102 -13.17 -27.13 -32.77
N PHE A 103 -14.50 -26.99 -32.81
CA PHE A 103 -15.45 -27.56 -31.85
C PHE A 103 -16.30 -28.69 -32.46
N GLY A 104 -16.01 -29.10 -33.70
CA GLY A 104 -16.76 -30.14 -34.41
C GLY A 104 -18.04 -29.66 -35.09
N LEU A 105 -18.15 -28.37 -35.38
CA LEU A 105 -19.27 -27.76 -36.11
C LEU A 105 -18.85 -27.48 -37.58
N GLU A 106 -19.75 -27.74 -38.52
CA GLU A 106 -19.51 -27.56 -39.96
C GLU A 106 -20.18 -26.28 -40.51
N GLU A 107 -19.81 -25.83 -41.72
CA GLU A 107 -20.42 -24.64 -42.34
C GLU A 107 -21.94 -24.79 -42.53
N LYS A 108 -22.43 -26.01 -42.78
CA LYS A 108 -23.87 -26.32 -42.86
C LYS A 108 -24.61 -26.06 -41.54
N ASP A 109 -23.92 -26.11 -40.41
CA ASP A 109 -24.51 -25.89 -39.10
C ASP A 109 -24.73 -24.39 -38.80
N LEU A 110 -24.14 -23.46 -39.58
CA LEU A 110 -24.29 -22.00 -39.40
C LEU A 110 -25.76 -21.54 -39.41
N ALA A 111 -26.57 -22.12 -40.30
CA ALA A 111 -28.01 -21.86 -40.43
C ALA A 111 -28.88 -22.68 -39.46
N THR A 112 -28.30 -23.62 -38.72
CA THR A 112 -29.03 -24.45 -37.75
C THR A 112 -29.31 -23.63 -36.49
N VAL A 113 -30.55 -23.71 -35.99
CA VAL A 113 -30.97 -23.07 -34.74
C VAL A 113 -30.57 -23.94 -33.54
N PHE A 114 -29.92 -23.33 -32.56
CA PHE A 114 -29.48 -23.96 -31.32
C PHE A 114 -30.10 -23.28 -30.10
N ASN A 115 -30.58 -24.08 -29.16
CA ASN A 115 -31.12 -23.63 -27.88
C ASN A 115 -30.02 -23.09 -26.97
N ALA A 116 -28.76 -23.49 -27.17
CA ALA A 116 -27.59 -22.92 -26.48
C ALA A 116 -27.51 -21.37 -26.51
N GLY A 117 -28.18 -20.69 -27.45
CA GLY A 117 -28.34 -19.23 -27.43
C GLY A 117 -29.07 -18.68 -26.19
N GLN A 118 -29.88 -19.50 -25.50
CA GLN A 118 -30.51 -19.16 -24.22
C GLN A 118 -29.48 -18.89 -23.11
N VAL A 119 -28.33 -19.58 -23.12
CA VAL A 119 -27.22 -19.40 -22.15
C VAL A 119 -26.58 -18.01 -22.25
N MET A 120 -26.85 -17.28 -23.35
CA MET A 120 -26.42 -15.88 -23.55
C MET A 120 -27.57 -14.88 -23.48
N GLY A 121 -28.80 -15.33 -23.20
CA GLY A 121 -29.98 -14.46 -23.12
C GLY A 121 -30.59 -14.05 -24.46
N ILE A 122 -30.09 -14.55 -25.61
CA ILE A 122 -30.61 -14.20 -26.95
C ILE A 122 -31.69 -15.15 -27.48
N GLY A 123 -32.10 -16.12 -26.66
CA GLY A 123 -33.03 -17.19 -27.03
C GLY A 123 -32.46 -18.18 -28.06
N PRO A 124 -33.24 -19.20 -28.47
CA PRO A 124 -32.85 -20.10 -29.56
C PRO A 124 -32.53 -19.29 -30.82
N SER A 125 -31.32 -19.49 -31.36
CA SER A 125 -30.76 -18.65 -32.43
C SER A 125 -29.89 -19.50 -33.38
N THR A 126 -29.70 -19.04 -34.61
CA THR A 126 -28.76 -19.70 -35.54
C THR A 126 -27.33 -19.66 -35.00
N LEU A 127 -26.51 -20.66 -35.33
CA LEU A 127 -25.09 -20.67 -34.97
C LEU A 127 -24.36 -19.42 -35.49
N GLU A 128 -24.70 -18.94 -36.68
CA GLU A 128 -24.19 -17.66 -37.21
C GLU A 128 -24.47 -16.48 -36.25
N LYS A 129 -25.73 -16.31 -35.82
CA LYS A 129 -26.13 -15.24 -34.90
C LYS A 129 -25.46 -15.39 -33.53
N ILE A 130 -25.30 -16.62 -33.05
CA ILE A 130 -24.56 -16.94 -31.82
C ILE A 130 -23.09 -16.49 -31.95
N ILE A 131 -22.42 -16.81 -33.06
CA ILE A 131 -21.01 -16.42 -33.29
C ILE A 131 -20.86 -14.90 -33.42
N ILE A 132 -21.79 -14.20 -34.07
CA ILE A 132 -21.77 -12.73 -34.17
C ILE A 132 -21.87 -12.10 -32.77
N HIS A 133 -22.86 -12.51 -31.98
CA HIS A 133 -23.07 -12.01 -30.62
C HIS A 133 -21.88 -12.30 -29.68
N LEU A 134 -21.26 -13.49 -29.79
CA LEU A 134 -20.04 -13.83 -29.05
C LEU A 134 -18.84 -12.96 -29.43
N LYS A 135 -18.69 -12.62 -30.71
CA LYS A 135 -17.62 -11.72 -31.18
C LYS A 135 -17.84 -10.28 -30.72
N GLU A 136 -19.08 -9.81 -30.70
CA GLU A 136 -19.46 -8.48 -30.19
C GLU A 136 -19.09 -8.34 -28.71
N ILE A 137 -19.52 -9.29 -27.85
CA ILE A 137 -19.29 -9.21 -26.40
C ILE A 137 -17.80 -9.34 -26.02
N TYR A 138 -17.09 -10.30 -26.63
CA TYR A 138 -15.78 -10.76 -26.14
C TYR A 138 -14.59 -10.45 -27.05
N CYS A 139 -14.79 -9.95 -28.28
CA CYS A 139 -13.73 -9.81 -29.29
C CYS A 139 -13.67 -8.44 -29.99
N ASP A 140 -14.37 -7.42 -29.51
CA ASP A 140 -14.35 -6.07 -30.08
C ASP A 140 -13.38 -5.13 -29.34
N SER A 141 -13.75 -3.89 -29.01
CA SER A 141 -12.88 -2.91 -28.32
C SER A 141 -12.59 -3.23 -26.84
N ILE A 142 -13.31 -4.19 -26.23
CA ILE A 142 -13.16 -4.60 -24.83
C ILE A 142 -12.90 -6.10 -24.76
N GLY A 143 -11.85 -6.50 -24.04
CA GLY A 143 -11.65 -7.86 -23.55
C GLY A 143 -11.83 -7.92 -22.05
N ILE A 144 -12.53 -8.93 -21.55
CA ILE A 144 -12.73 -9.15 -20.12
C ILE A 144 -12.17 -10.51 -19.70
N GLU A 145 -11.44 -10.54 -18.60
CA GLU A 145 -11.02 -11.76 -17.93
C GLU A 145 -11.71 -11.88 -16.57
N TYR A 146 -12.49 -12.94 -16.38
CA TYR A 146 -13.28 -13.16 -15.15
C TYR A 146 -13.60 -14.63 -14.84
N MET A 147 -13.46 -15.57 -15.79
CA MET A 147 -13.87 -16.97 -15.61
C MET A 147 -13.06 -17.75 -14.56
N TYR A 148 -11.93 -17.23 -14.08
CA TYR A 148 -11.19 -17.78 -12.93
C TYR A 148 -11.80 -17.41 -11.56
N ILE A 149 -12.80 -16.53 -11.51
CA ILE A 149 -13.46 -16.13 -10.26
C ILE A 149 -14.24 -17.33 -9.71
N ARG A 150 -13.78 -17.86 -8.57
CA ARG A 150 -14.34 -19.06 -7.89
C ARG A 150 -15.75 -18.89 -7.31
N ARG A 151 -16.37 -17.71 -7.45
CA ARG A 151 -17.63 -17.33 -6.84
C ARG A 151 -18.72 -17.18 -7.91
N PRO A 152 -19.66 -18.15 -8.04
CA PRO A 152 -20.65 -18.15 -9.11
C PRO A 152 -21.49 -16.87 -9.17
N GLU A 153 -21.83 -16.27 -8.03
CA GLU A 153 -22.66 -15.06 -7.98
C GLU A 153 -21.97 -13.83 -8.60
N LYS A 154 -20.64 -13.84 -8.66
CA LYS A 154 -19.83 -12.80 -9.31
C LYS A 154 -19.73 -13.04 -10.81
N VAL A 155 -19.49 -14.29 -11.21
CA VAL A 155 -19.43 -14.72 -12.61
C VAL A 155 -20.77 -14.47 -13.30
N GLU A 156 -21.88 -14.86 -12.67
CA GLU A 156 -23.24 -14.63 -13.16
C GLU A 156 -23.58 -13.14 -13.26
N TRP A 157 -23.18 -12.32 -12.29
CA TRP A 157 -23.38 -10.86 -12.35
C TRP A 157 -22.61 -10.24 -13.52
N ILE A 158 -21.36 -10.65 -13.74
CA ILE A 158 -20.55 -10.20 -14.89
C ILE A 158 -21.22 -10.62 -16.20
N GLN A 159 -21.64 -11.88 -16.35
CA GLN A 159 -22.34 -12.36 -17.55
C GLN A 159 -23.63 -11.60 -17.83
N LYS A 160 -24.47 -11.37 -16.81
CA LYS A 160 -25.68 -10.54 -16.94
C LYS A 160 -25.37 -9.11 -17.35
N ARG A 161 -24.27 -8.51 -16.85
CA ARG A 161 -23.85 -7.15 -17.23
C ARG A 161 -23.30 -7.07 -18.65
N LEU A 162 -22.57 -8.11 -19.11
CA LEU A 162 -22.06 -8.23 -20.48
C LEU A 162 -23.16 -8.43 -21.53
N ASN A 163 -24.24 -9.15 -21.18
CA ASN A 163 -25.38 -9.35 -22.08
C ASN A 163 -26.23 -8.08 -22.27
N ILE A 164 -26.02 -7.02 -21.47
CA ILE A 164 -26.64 -5.71 -21.71
C ILE A 164 -25.91 -5.02 -22.84
N ASN A 165 -26.63 -4.68 -23.91
CA ASN A 165 -26.11 -4.02 -25.11
C ASN A 165 -24.90 -4.72 -25.74
N ASN A 166 -24.79 -6.04 -25.59
CA ASN A 166 -23.68 -6.86 -26.09
C ASN A 166 -22.28 -6.35 -25.66
N ASN A 167 -22.17 -5.76 -24.46
CA ASN A 167 -20.97 -5.12 -23.91
C ASN A 167 -20.52 -3.84 -24.64
N HIS A 168 -21.39 -3.21 -25.44
CA HIS A 168 -21.14 -1.92 -26.08
C HIS A 168 -21.66 -0.71 -25.27
N PRO A 169 -21.02 0.46 -25.41
CA PRO A 169 -21.46 1.70 -24.76
C PRO A 169 -22.85 2.15 -25.22
N SER A 170 -23.55 2.87 -24.34
CA SER A 170 -24.86 3.48 -24.63
C SER A 170 -24.97 4.82 -23.90
N PHE A 171 -24.43 5.86 -24.53
CA PHE A 171 -24.35 7.21 -23.97
C PHE A 171 -25.29 8.19 -24.66
N THR A 172 -25.84 9.13 -23.89
CA THR A 172 -26.63 10.25 -24.42
C THR A 172 -25.75 11.23 -25.19
N THR A 173 -26.38 12.07 -26.03
CA THR A 173 -25.72 13.18 -26.74
C THR A 173 -24.85 14.04 -25.82
N ASP A 174 -25.32 14.35 -24.61
CA ASP A 174 -24.61 15.22 -23.68
C ASP A 174 -23.44 14.49 -23.00
N GLN A 175 -23.59 13.20 -22.69
CA GLN A 175 -22.47 12.35 -22.23
C GLN A 175 -21.39 12.22 -23.31
N LYS A 176 -21.76 11.98 -24.57
CA LYS A 176 -20.83 11.95 -25.71
C LYS A 176 -20.07 13.27 -25.86
N LYS A 177 -20.75 14.42 -25.74
CA LYS A 177 -20.14 15.75 -25.75
C LYS A 177 -19.21 15.99 -24.57
N HIS A 178 -19.57 15.55 -23.35
CA HIS A 178 -18.73 15.64 -22.17
C HIS A 178 -17.43 14.83 -22.32
N ILE A 179 -17.54 13.59 -22.81
CA ILE A 179 -16.38 12.73 -23.12
C ILE A 179 -15.45 13.41 -24.14
N LEU A 180 -16.00 14.01 -25.20
CA LEU A 180 -15.22 14.77 -26.17
C LEU A 180 -14.56 16.01 -25.54
N SER A 181 -15.27 16.72 -24.65
CA SER A 181 -14.72 17.86 -23.91
C SER A 181 -13.52 17.42 -23.06
N LYS A 182 -13.63 16.33 -22.30
CA LYS A 182 -12.54 15.79 -21.47
C LYS A 182 -11.33 15.32 -22.29
N LEU A 183 -11.53 14.69 -23.45
CA LEU A 183 -10.44 14.41 -24.39
C LEU A 183 -9.81 15.70 -24.95
N ASN A 184 -10.61 16.73 -25.21
CA ASN A 184 -10.11 18.01 -25.70
C ASN A 184 -9.29 18.76 -24.64
N GLU A 185 -9.72 18.78 -23.37
CA GLU A 185 -8.93 19.29 -22.24
C GLU A 185 -7.57 18.57 -22.15
N ALA A 186 -7.58 17.24 -22.24
CA ALA A 186 -6.39 16.40 -22.16
C ALA A 186 -5.39 16.67 -23.30
N VAL A 187 -5.85 16.60 -24.55
CA VAL A 187 -5.00 16.77 -25.75
C VAL A 187 -4.54 18.21 -25.90
N SER A 188 -5.39 19.20 -25.64
CA SER A 188 -5.03 20.62 -25.81
C SER A 188 -4.04 21.07 -24.75
N PHE A 189 -4.10 20.54 -23.53
CA PHE A 189 -3.12 20.82 -22.48
C PHE A 189 -1.71 20.31 -22.83
N GLU A 190 -1.59 19.08 -23.31
CA GLU A 190 -0.30 18.51 -23.72
C GLU A 190 0.32 19.26 -24.91
N ASN A 191 -0.49 19.61 -25.91
CA ASN A 191 -0.05 20.44 -27.04
C ASN A 191 0.41 21.83 -26.60
N PHE A 192 -0.27 22.45 -25.62
CA PHE A 192 0.13 23.74 -25.05
C PHE A 192 1.49 23.64 -24.36
N LEU A 193 1.68 22.64 -23.48
CA LEU A 193 2.96 22.41 -22.82
C LEU A 193 4.09 22.15 -23.83
N HIS A 194 3.83 21.35 -24.87
CA HIS A 194 4.80 21.08 -25.93
C HIS A 194 5.25 22.34 -26.67
N SER A 195 4.31 23.28 -26.87
CA SER A 195 4.53 24.51 -27.63
C SER A 195 5.22 25.61 -26.83
N LYS A 196 4.88 25.75 -25.54
CA LYS A 196 5.38 26.82 -24.65
C LYS A 196 6.65 26.42 -23.90
N PHE A 197 6.74 25.18 -23.44
CA PHE A 197 7.84 24.70 -22.59
C PHE A 197 8.73 23.69 -23.35
N VAL A 198 9.31 24.16 -24.46
CA VAL A 198 10.15 23.34 -25.35
C VAL A 198 11.35 22.78 -24.57
N GLY A 199 11.58 21.47 -24.69
CA GLY A 199 12.68 20.77 -24.01
C GLY A 199 12.44 20.44 -22.53
N GLN A 200 11.36 20.94 -21.91
CA GLN A 200 11.02 20.59 -20.53
C GLN A 200 10.41 19.19 -20.44
N LYS A 201 10.90 18.40 -19.47
CA LYS A 201 10.36 17.06 -19.20
C LYS A 201 8.98 17.19 -18.53
N ARG A 202 7.96 16.63 -19.17
CA ARG A 202 6.57 16.62 -18.66
C ARG A 202 5.95 15.23 -18.49
N PHE A 203 6.55 14.21 -19.11
CA PHE A 203 6.04 12.84 -19.14
C PHE A 203 4.63 12.74 -19.72
N SER A 204 4.50 13.29 -20.93
CA SER A 204 3.25 13.44 -21.70
C SER A 204 2.35 12.20 -21.66
N LEU A 205 1.05 12.48 -21.59
CA LEU A 205 -0.05 11.52 -21.70
C LEU A 205 -0.41 11.16 -23.16
N GLU A 206 0.19 11.79 -24.17
CA GLU A 206 -0.21 11.63 -25.57
C GLU A 206 -0.06 10.18 -26.07
N GLY A 207 -1.18 9.59 -26.50
CA GLY A 207 -1.38 8.16 -26.75
C GLY A 207 -2.10 7.39 -25.63
N GLY A 208 -2.49 8.05 -24.55
CA GLY A 208 -3.22 7.52 -23.39
C GLY A 208 -4.22 8.52 -22.79
N GLU A 209 -4.66 9.52 -23.56
CA GLU A 209 -5.50 10.64 -23.12
C GLU A 209 -6.87 10.22 -22.59
N SER A 210 -7.36 9.04 -22.99
CA SER A 210 -8.62 8.45 -22.50
C SER A 210 -8.58 8.08 -21.00
N LEU A 211 -7.42 8.15 -20.34
CA LEU A 211 -7.32 8.15 -18.86
C LEU A 211 -8.17 9.25 -18.22
N ILE A 212 -8.22 10.45 -18.81
CA ILE A 212 -8.94 11.59 -18.23
C ILE A 212 -10.46 11.37 -18.19
N PRO A 213 -11.17 11.07 -19.30
CA PRO A 213 -12.59 10.74 -19.24
C PRO A 213 -12.89 9.45 -18.44
N ALA A 214 -11.96 8.48 -18.38
CA ALA A 214 -12.12 7.28 -17.54
C ALA A 214 -12.20 7.65 -16.04
N VAL A 215 -11.23 8.44 -15.56
CA VAL A 215 -11.15 8.87 -14.16
C VAL A 215 -12.31 9.81 -13.80
N ASP A 216 -12.67 10.74 -14.69
CA ASP A 216 -13.80 11.66 -14.50
C ASP A 216 -15.12 10.89 -14.31
N ALA A 217 -15.42 9.96 -15.23
CA ALA A 217 -16.62 9.12 -15.15
C ALA A 217 -16.65 8.20 -13.91
N ILE A 218 -15.50 7.68 -13.47
CA ILE A 218 -15.40 6.95 -12.20
C ILE A 218 -15.75 7.85 -11.03
N ILE A 219 -15.21 9.08 -10.98
CA ILE A 219 -15.41 10.00 -9.87
C ILE A 219 -16.87 10.45 -9.78
N ASP A 220 -17.47 10.91 -10.88
CA ASP A 220 -18.84 11.42 -10.86
C ASP A 220 -19.86 10.30 -10.54
N LEU A 221 -19.73 9.10 -11.13
CA LEU A 221 -20.62 7.97 -10.83
C LEU A 221 -20.41 7.41 -9.41
N ALA A 222 -19.19 7.44 -8.88
CA ALA A 222 -18.92 7.04 -7.50
C ALA A 222 -19.55 8.02 -6.51
N ALA A 223 -19.46 9.32 -6.78
CA ALA A 223 -20.14 10.35 -6.02
C ALA A 223 -21.65 10.17 -6.05
N GLU A 224 -22.25 9.89 -7.21
CA GLU A 224 -23.67 9.54 -7.34
C GLU A 224 -24.05 8.34 -6.45
N LYS A 225 -23.22 7.29 -6.43
CA LYS A 225 -23.38 6.09 -5.57
C LYS A 225 -23.01 6.32 -4.10
N GLY A 226 -22.61 7.52 -3.69
CA GLY A 226 -22.46 7.94 -2.29
C GLY A 226 -21.04 7.95 -1.72
N VAL A 227 -20.01 7.83 -2.57
CA VAL A 227 -18.60 8.13 -2.21
C VAL A 227 -18.46 9.63 -1.97
N GLU A 228 -17.71 10.02 -0.93
CA GLU A 228 -17.48 11.42 -0.55
C GLU A 228 -16.00 11.81 -0.65
N GLU A 229 -15.10 10.82 -0.57
CA GLU A 229 -13.65 11.02 -0.57
C GLU A 229 -12.95 10.09 -1.59
N PHE A 230 -12.00 10.64 -2.33
CA PHE A 230 -11.20 9.90 -3.31
C PHE A 230 -9.72 10.07 -2.98
N VAL A 231 -8.97 8.96 -3.02
CA VAL A 231 -7.53 8.95 -2.75
C VAL A 231 -6.83 8.31 -3.94
N MET A 232 -6.00 9.07 -4.64
CA MET A 232 -5.30 8.64 -5.84
C MET A 232 -3.80 8.51 -5.62
N GLY A 233 -3.22 7.44 -6.15
CA GLY A 233 -1.78 7.30 -6.34
C GLY A 233 -1.48 7.12 -7.82
N MET A 234 -0.49 7.86 -8.34
CA MET A 234 -0.06 7.67 -9.73
C MET A 234 1.41 7.99 -9.93
N ALA A 235 2.01 7.35 -10.93
CA ALA A 235 3.34 7.68 -11.42
C ALA A 235 3.37 9.01 -12.22
N HIS A 236 4.46 9.27 -12.95
CA HIS A 236 4.67 10.49 -13.72
C HIS A 236 3.75 10.64 -14.96
N ARG A 237 3.38 9.55 -15.64
CA ARG A 237 2.66 9.56 -16.93
C ARG A 237 1.33 10.29 -16.80
N GLY A 238 1.20 11.44 -17.45
CA GLY A 238 -0.02 12.25 -17.44
C GLY A 238 -0.43 12.82 -16.08
N ARG A 239 0.47 12.85 -15.08
CA ARG A 239 0.14 13.39 -13.75
C ARG A 239 -0.25 14.87 -13.82
N LEU A 240 0.48 15.67 -14.60
CA LEU A 240 0.21 17.09 -14.78
C LEU A 240 -1.17 17.33 -15.42
N ASN A 241 -1.51 16.50 -16.42
CA ASN A 241 -2.82 16.49 -17.06
C ASN A 241 -3.94 16.16 -16.06
N THR A 242 -3.73 15.12 -15.25
CA THR A 242 -4.66 14.69 -14.19
C THR A 242 -4.83 15.76 -13.11
N LEU A 243 -3.75 16.42 -12.68
CA LEU A 243 -3.76 17.49 -11.68
C LEU A 243 -4.64 18.67 -12.10
N ILE A 244 -4.59 19.10 -13.37
CA ILE A 244 -5.43 20.21 -13.86
C ILE A 244 -6.85 19.73 -14.19
N ASN A 245 -7.00 18.66 -14.96
CA ASN A 245 -8.28 18.30 -15.59
C ASN A 245 -9.20 17.44 -14.71
N ILE A 246 -8.67 16.81 -13.65
CA ILE A 246 -9.44 16.06 -12.65
C ILE A 246 -9.41 16.77 -11.29
N PHE A 247 -8.22 17.14 -10.80
CA PHE A 247 -8.03 17.73 -9.47
C PHE A 247 -8.10 19.26 -9.44
N GLY A 248 -8.34 19.92 -10.58
CA GLY A 248 -8.57 21.37 -10.62
C GLY A 248 -7.40 22.24 -10.13
N LYS A 249 -6.17 21.71 -10.09
CA LYS A 249 -4.97 22.52 -9.81
C LYS A 249 -4.90 23.65 -10.83
N SER A 250 -4.57 24.86 -10.39
CA SER A 250 -4.50 26.01 -11.28
C SER A 250 -3.42 25.82 -12.34
N ALA A 251 -3.75 26.06 -13.61
CA ALA A 251 -2.78 26.04 -14.70
C ALA A 251 -1.67 27.09 -14.49
N ARG A 252 -2.02 28.26 -13.93
CA ARG A 252 -1.10 29.33 -13.56
C ARG A 252 -0.01 28.84 -12.59
N ASP A 253 -0.43 28.15 -11.53
CA ASP A 253 0.47 27.67 -10.47
C ASP A 253 1.37 26.55 -11.02
N MET A 254 0.83 25.69 -11.88
CA MET A 254 1.63 24.68 -12.58
C MET A 254 2.65 25.31 -13.55
N PHE A 255 2.31 26.41 -14.23
CA PHE A 255 3.25 27.08 -15.13
C PHE A 255 4.41 27.76 -14.38
N ASN A 256 4.18 28.28 -13.16
CA ASN A 256 5.28 28.70 -12.27
C ASN A 256 6.26 27.55 -11.97
N GLU A 257 5.76 26.33 -11.71
CA GLU A 257 6.56 25.11 -11.54
C GLU A 257 7.26 24.62 -12.83
N PHE A 258 6.93 25.18 -14.00
CA PHE A 258 7.65 24.96 -15.25
C PHE A 258 8.72 26.01 -15.51
N GLU A 259 8.49 27.27 -15.13
CA GLU A 259 9.49 28.35 -15.22
C GLU A 259 10.63 28.16 -14.19
N GLY A 260 10.44 27.34 -13.16
CA GLY A 260 11.49 26.99 -12.19
C GLY A 260 11.76 28.12 -11.19
N LYS A 261 10.73 28.88 -10.86
CA LYS A 261 10.76 29.95 -9.86
C LYS A 261 11.09 29.38 -8.48
N ASP A 262 11.79 30.16 -7.70
CA ASP A 262 12.10 29.82 -6.32
C ASP A 262 10.81 29.76 -5.48
N TYR A 263 10.92 29.10 -4.33
CA TYR A 263 9.89 29.12 -3.32
C TYR A 263 10.05 30.39 -2.45
N SER A 264 8.97 30.89 -1.86
CA SER A 264 9.08 32.09 -1.02
C SER A 264 9.97 31.81 0.20
N GLU A 265 10.76 32.81 0.64
CA GLU A 265 11.76 32.65 1.72
C GLU A 265 11.16 32.16 3.06
N GLU A 266 9.85 32.31 3.26
CA GLU A 266 9.12 31.78 4.42
C GLU A 266 9.01 30.24 4.41
N MET A 267 9.36 29.59 3.29
CA MET A 267 9.26 28.15 3.09
C MET A 267 10.62 27.47 3.27
N LEU A 268 10.95 27.07 4.50
CA LEU A 268 12.09 26.21 4.81
C LEU A 268 11.86 24.77 4.30
N PHE A 269 12.10 24.50 3.02
CA PHE A 269 12.04 23.17 2.38
C PHE A 269 12.78 23.15 1.03
N ASP A 270 13.48 22.07 0.68
CA ASP A 270 14.19 21.95 -0.61
C ASP A 270 13.26 21.54 -1.78
N GLY A 271 12.10 20.96 -1.48
CA GLY A 271 11.06 20.62 -2.45
C GLY A 271 11.31 19.36 -3.28
N ASP A 272 10.54 19.21 -4.36
CA ASP A 272 10.62 18.07 -5.28
C ASP A 272 10.14 18.49 -6.67
N VAL A 273 10.47 17.70 -7.68
CA VAL A 273 10.03 17.96 -9.06
C VAL A 273 8.50 17.96 -9.16
N LYS A 274 7.95 18.91 -9.92
CA LYS A 274 6.50 19.19 -10.10
C LYS A 274 5.56 17.98 -10.24
N TYR A 275 6.03 16.87 -10.80
CA TYR A 275 5.26 15.63 -10.97
C TYR A 275 5.38 14.65 -9.78
N HIS A 276 5.87 15.09 -8.62
CA HIS A 276 5.88 14.35 -7.35
C HIS A 276 5.01 14.98 -6.26
N LEU A 277 4.69 16.28 -6.38
CA LEU A 277 3.91 17.03 -5.39
C LEU A 277 2.50 16.47 -5.24
N GLY A 278 2.00 16.44 -4.01
CA GLY A 278 0.63 16.06 -3.67
C GLY A 278 -0.36 17.21 -3.89
N TRP A 279 -1.65 16.91 -3.91
CA TRP A 279 -2.69 17.94 -4.01
C TRP A 279 -4.00 17.47 -3.35
N THR A 280 -4.69 18.40 -2.69
CA THR A 280 -5.99 18.19 -2.05
C THR A 280 -6.95 19.27 -2.53
N CYS A 281 -8.16 18.90 -2.95
CA CYS A 281 -9.20 19.86 -3.31
C CYS A 281 -10.62 19.35 -3.01
N GLU A 282 -11.55 20.28 -2.78
CA GLU A 282 -12.99 20.01 -2.85
C GLU A 282 -13.45 20.27 -4.30
N ARG A 283 -14.06 19.28 -4.95
CA ARG A 283 -14.73 19.43 -6.26
C ARG A 283 -16.24 19.32 -6.07
N LYS A 284 -16.98 20.08 -6.87
CA LYS A 284 -18.41 19.85 -7.08
C LYS A 284 -18.59 19.03 -8.36
N THR A 285 -19.27 17.90 -8.27
CA THR A 285 -19.66 17.04 -9.40
C THR A 285 -20.79 17.68 -10.21
N ASP A 286 -21.03 17.17 -11.42
CA ASP A 286 -22.09 17.69 -12.30
C ASP A 286 -23.49 17.48 -11.69
N SER A 287 -23.69 16.40 -10.94
CA SER A 287 -24.91 16.15 -10.13
C SER A 287 -25.05 17.09 -8.91
N GLY A 288 -24.06 17.95 -8.68
CA GLY A 288 -24.05 18.98 -7.65
C GLY A 288 -23.54 18.53 -6.29
N LYS A 289 -23.14 17.26 -6.12
CA LYS A 289 -22.52 16.75 -4.88
C LYS A 289 -21.12 17.33 -4.69
N LYS A 290 -20.75 17.63 -3.45
CA LYS A 290 -19.38 17.97 -3.04
C LYS A 290 -18.62 16.68 -2.75
N ILE A 291 -17.37 16.62 -3.21
CA ILE A 291 -16.44 15.51 -2.97
C ILE A 291 -15.04 16.04 -2.69
N ASN A 292 -14.28 15.32 -1.88
CA ASN A 292 -12.88 15.62 -1.60
C ASN A 292 -11.98 14.71 -2.44
N LEU A 293 -11.02 15.31 -3.14
CA LEU A 293 -10.04 14.61 -3.95
C LEU A 293 -8.64 14.80 -3.37
N ASN A 294 -7.92 13.71 -3.15
CA ASN A 294 -6.54 13.71 -2.66
C ASN A 294 -5.65 12.90 -3.60
N ILE A 295 -4.63 13.51 -4.19
CA ILE A 295 -3.58 12.80 -4.94
C ILE A 295 -2.29 12.83 -4.11
N ALA A 296 -1.85 11.64 -3.70
CA ALA A 296 -0.72 11.51 -2.79
C ALA A 296 0.61 11.91 -3.47
N PRO A 297 1.55 12.54 -2.73
CA PRO A 297 2.90 12.74 -3.23
C PRO A 297 3.67 11.41 -3.32
N ASN A 298 4.64 11.37 -4.23
CA ASN A 298 5.41 10.15 -4.48
C ASN A 298 6.82 10.44 -5.02
N PRO A 299 7.81 9.59 -4.70
CA PRO A 299 9.11 9.63 -5.36
C PRO A 299 9.02 9.03 -6.77
N SER A 300 10.13 9.09 -7.51
CA SER A 300 10.31 8.37 -8.79
C SER A 300 10.28 6.84 -8.66
N HIS A 301 10.36 6.29 -7.44
CA HIS A 301 10.30 4.86 -7.18
C HIS A 301 8.86 4.37 -7.44
N LEU A 302 8.65 3.83 -8.65
CA LEU A 302 7.34 3.43 -9.15
C LEU A 302 6.64 2.43 -8.21
N GLU A 303 5.31 2.42 -8.26
CA GLU A 303 4.43 1.59 -7.44
C GLU A 303 4.41 1.91 -5.91
N THR A 304 5.47 2.52 -5.34
CA THR A 304 5.57 2.83 -3.89
C THR A 304 4.34 3.52 -3.32
N VAL A 305 3.81 4.51 -4.05
CA VAL A 305 2.65 5.31 -3.65
C VAL A 305 1.38 4.49 -3.45
N GLY A 306 1.28 3.30 -4.07
CA GLY A 306 0.10 2.45 -3.93
C GLY A 306 -0.15 2.03 -2.49
N ALA A 307 0.88 1.65 -1.74
CA ALA A 307 0.75 1.30 -0.33
C ALA A 307 0.37 2.51 0.54
N ILE A 308 0.98 3.67 0.27
CA ILE A 308 0.68 4.94 0.96
C ILE A 308 -0.80 5.30 0.80
N VAL A 309 -1.34 5.17 -0.41
CA VAL A 309 -2.75 5.46 -0.72
C VAL A 309 -3.71 4.53 0.01
N GLN A 310 -3.42 3.23 0.07
CA GLN A 310 -4.22 2.30 0.86
C GLN A 310 -4.24 2.68 2.36
N GLY A 311 -3.09 3.12 2.89
CA GLY A 311 -2.97 3.66 4.25
C GLY A 311 -3.83 4.90 4.50
N ILE A 312 -3.71 5.91 3.63
CA ILE A 312 -4.51 7.16 3.70
C ILE A 312 -6.00 6.84 3.60
N THR A 313 -6.39 5.96 2.68
CA THR A 313 -7.79 5.52 2.51
C THR A 313 -8.31 4.84 3.78
N ARG A 314 -7.54 3.93 4.38
CA ARG A 314 -7.95 3.22 5.61
C ARG A 314 -8.08 4.18 6.80
N ALA A 315 -7.19 5.15 6.93
CA ALA A 315 -7.28 6.19 7.96
C ALA A 315 -8.54 7.05 7.78
N LYS A 316 -8.79 7.60 6.58
CA LYS A 316 -10.02 8.36 6.28
C LYS A 316 -11.28 7.54 6.55
N GLN A 317 -11.32 6.27 6.15
CA GLN A 317 -12.45 5.38 6.45
C GLN A 317 -12.73 5.28 7.95
N ASN A 318 -11.69 5.05 8.76
CA ASN A 318 -11.85 4.91 10.21
C ASN A 318 -12.20 6.24 10.91
N ASP A 319 -11.47 7.30 10.60
CA ASP A 319 -11.50 8.56 11.35
C ASP A 319 -12.65 9.49 10.91
N ASP A 320 -12.94 9.55 9.60
CA ASP A 320 -13.95 10.44 9.03
C ASP A 320 -15.32 9.75 8.86
N PHE A 321 -15.35 8.42 8.69
CA PHE A 321 -16.56 7.64 8.34
C PHE A 321 -16.83 6.41 9.22
N SER A 322 -16.26 6.34 10.43
CA SER A 322 -16.51 5.28 11.41
C SER A 322 -16.28 3.84 10.90
N GLY A 323 -15.40 3.68 9.89
CA GLY A 323 -15.04 2.42 9.25
C GLY A 323 -15.82 2.08 7.97
N ASP A 324 -16.72 2.95 7.49
CA ASP A 324 -17.48 2.72 6.25
C ASP A 324 -16.60 2.83 5.00
N SER A 325 -16.27 1.68 4.40
CA SER A 325 -15.44 1.62 3.19
C SER A 325 -16.15 2.05 1.91
N SER A 326 -17.47 2.23 1.94
CA SER A 326 -18.23 2.75 0.79
C SER A 326 -18.02 4.25 0.58
N LYS A 327 -17.57 4.98 1.60
CA LYS A 327 -17.38 6.45 1.58
C LYS A 327 -16.08 6.92 0.96
N VAL A 328 -15.06 6.07 0.94
CA VAL A 328 -13.73 6.40 0.43
C VAL A 328 -13.34 5.45 -0.70
N LEU A 329 -13.03 5.98 -1.89
CA LEU A 329 -12.59 5.21 -3.05
C LEU A 329 -11.07 5.39 -3.31
N PRO A 330 -10.25 4.34 -3.14
CA PRO A 330 -8.87 4.36 -3.61
C PRO A 330 -8.82 4.09 -5.13
N ILE A 331 -8.02 4.89 -5.84
CA ILE A 331 -7.70 4.73 -7.26
C ILE A 331 -6.17 4.68 -7.40
N ILE A 332 -5.62 3.70 -8.11
CA ILE A 332 -4.18 3.62 -8.36
C ILE A 332 -3.92 3.55 -9.86
N VAL A 333 -3.09 4.45 -10.38
CA VAL A 333 -2.71 4.53 -11.79
C VAL A 333 -1.26 4.06 -11.99
N HIS A 334 -1.10 3.02 -12.80
CA HIS A 334 0.14 2.27 -12.97
C HIS A 334 0.72 2.40 -14.39
N GLY A 335 2.01 2.07 -14.55
CA GLY A 335 2.63 1.82 -15.86
C GLY A 335 2.77 0.32 -16.14
N ASP A 336 2.62 -0.12 -17.39
CA ASP A 336 2.57 -1.54 -17.76
C ASP A 336 3.82 -2.35 -17.41
N ALA A 337 5.01 -1.75 -17.54
CA ALA A 337 6.26 -2.40 -17.15
C ALA A 337 6.47 -2.41 -15.62
N ALA A 338 5.94 -1.41 -14.91
CA ALA A 338 6.16 -1.24 -13.48
C ALA A 338 5.26 -2.16 -12.65
N ILE A 339 3.96 -2.22 -12.96
CA ILE A 339 3.01 -3.11 -12.29
C ILE A 339 3.38 -4.60 -12.44
N ALA A 340 4.00 -4.97 -13.56
CA ALA A 340 4.42 -6.34 -13.84
C ALA A 340 5.82 -6.70 -13.28
N GLY A 341 6.67 -5.70 -13.03
CA GLY A 341 8.08 -5.89 -12.65
C GLY A 341 8.43 -5.56 -11.19
N GLN A 342 7.61 -4.77 -10.49
CA GLN A 342 7.79 -4.49 -9.06
C GLN A 342 7.09 -5.54 -8.19
N GLY A 343 7.67 -5.87 -7.03
CA GLY A 343 7.03 -6.79 -6.07
C GLY A 343 5.87 -6.15 -5.27
N LEU A 344 5.89 -4.83 -5.10
CA LEU A 344 4.94 -4.13 -4.25
C LEU A 344 3.46 -4.22 -4.72
N PRO A 345 3.12 -4.15 -6.02
CA PRO A 345 1.76 -4.43 -6.50
C PRO A 345 1.21 -5.80 -6.03
N TYR A 346 2.06 -6.84 -5.99
CA TYR A 346 1.67 -8.16 -5.47
C TYR A 346 1.39 -8.11 -3.95
N GLU A 347 2.22 -7.42 -3.18
CA GLU A 347 1.97 -7.23 -1.74
C GLU A 347 0.67 -6.47 -1.46
N ILE A 348 0.37 -5.43 -2.26
CA ILE A 348 -0.85 -4.61 -2.13
C ILE A 348 -2.11 -5.45 -2.43
N VAL A 349 -2.16 -6.19 -3.55
CA VAL A 349 -3.37 -6.97 -3.88
C VAL A 349 -3.62 -8.06 -2.83
N GLN A 350 -2.58 -8.66 -2.25
CA GLN A 350 -2.71 -9.64 -1.16
C GLN A 350 -3.30 -9.02 0.13
N MET A 351 -3.13 -7.71 0.35
CA MET A 351 -3.73 -7.01 1.49
C MET A 351 -5.23 -6.73 1.34
N ALA A 352 -5.77 -6.71 0.12
CA ALA A 352 -7.11 -6.19 -0.19
C ALA A 352 -8.25 -6.83 0.64
N GLY A 353 -8.10 -8.10 1.04
CA GLY A 353 -9.07 -8.82 1.87
C GLY A 353 -8.78 -8.84 3.38
N LEU A 354 -7.61 -8.38 3.83
CA LEU A 354 -7.14 -8.59 5.21
C LEU A 354 -7.76 -7.60 6.22
N LYS A 355 -8.15 -8.09 7.40
CA LYS A 355 -8.82 -7.32 8.48
C LYS A 355 -8.15 -5.97 8.81
N GLY A 356 -6.81 -5.95 8.87
CA GLY A 356 -6.02 -4.75 9.20
C GLY A 356 -5.80 -3.76 8.06
N TYR A 357 -6.06 -4.16 6.80
CA TYR A 357 -5.60 -3.44 5.60
C TYR A 357 -6.70 -3.19 4.55
N LYS A 358 -7.81 -3.94 4.56
CA LYS A 358 -8.87 -3.82 3.56
C LYS A 358 -9.47 -2.41 3.48
N THR A 359 -9.68 -1.94 2.26
CA THR A 359 -10.19 -0.59 1.93
C THR A 359 -11.51 -0.63 1.14
N GLY A 360 -12.16 -1.79 1.05
CA GLY A 360 -13.40 -1.97 0.28
C GLY A 360 -13.19 -2.10 -1.23
N GLY A 361 -11.99 -2.44 -1.67
CA GLY A 361 -11.64 -2.60 -3.07
C GLY A 361 -11.15 -1.32 -3.74
N THR A 362 -10.21 -1.48 -4.66
CA THR A 362 -9.46 -0.45 -5.36
C THR A 362 -9.72 -0.50 -6.86
N VAL A 363 -9.85 0.67 -7.49
CA VAL A 363 -9.86 0.74 -8.96
C VAL A 363 -8.43 0.95 -9.44
N HIS A 364 -7.87 -0.09 -10.05
CA HIS A 364 -6.53 -0.06 -10.64
C HIS A 364 -6.64 0.29 -12.13
N ILE A 365 -5.93 1.30 -12.59
CA ILE A 365 -5.88 1.72 -13.99
C ILE A 365 -4.44 1.60 -14.48
N VAL A 366 -4.18 0.83 -15.54
CA VAL A 366 -2.85 0.70 -16.13
C VAL A 366 -2.80 1.48 -17.44
N VAL A 367 -1.92 2.49 -17.51
CA VAL A 367 -1.67 3.24 -18.76
C VAL A 367 -0.69 2.44 -19.62
N ASN A 368 -1.20 1.40 -20.25
CA ASN A 368 -0.43 0.42 -21.00
C ASN A 368 -0.05 0.95 -22.38
N ASN A 369 1.07 1.67 -22.40
CA ASN A 369 1.67 2.25 -23.60
C ASN A 369 2.62 1.27 -24.30
N GLN A 370 2.69 0.02 -23.82
CA GLN A 370 3.39 -1.13 -24.43
C GLN A 370 4.92 -0.99 -24.50
N ILE A 371 5.52 -0.15 -23.65
CA ILE A 371 6.97 0.13 -23.62
C ILE A 371 7.44 0.70 -22.26
N GLY A 372 8.35 -0.02 -21.59
CA GLY A 372 8.99 0.43 -20.35
C GLY A 372 10.31 1.14 -20.62
N PHE A 373 10.35 2.48 -20.60
CA PHE A 373 11.48 3.29 -21.09
C PHE A 373 11.79 2.98 -22.58
N THR A 374 12.73 2.07 -22.85
CA THR A 374 13.10 1.50 -24.16
C THR A 374 12.73 0.01 -24.30
N THR A 375 12.50 -0.67 -23.18
CA THR A 375 12.20 -2.10 -23.06
C THR A 375 10.85 -2.45 -23.68
N ASN A 376 10.82 -3.49 -24.51
CA ASN A 376 9.58 -3.95 -25.15
C ASN A 376 8.69 -4.67 -24.13
N TYR A 377 7.36 -4.63 -24.31
CA TYR A 377 6.42 -5.37 -23.46
C TYR A 377 6.65 -6.89 -23.42
N LEU A 378 7.35 -7.45 -24.42
CA LEU A 378 7.80 -8.86 -24.47
C LEU A 378 8.94 -9.16 -23.50
N ASP A 379 9.84 -8.20 -23.27
CA ASP A 379 10.99 -8.35 -22.37
C ASP A 379 10.64 -7.92 -20.93
N ALA A 380 9.60 -7.11 -20.76
CA ALA A 380 9.17 -6.57 -19.47
C ALA A 380 8.43 -7.58 -18.57
N ARG A 381 7.92 -8.70 -19.11
CA ARG A 381 7.15 -9.70 -18.36
C ARG A 381 7.08 -11.05 -19.08
N THR A 382 6.93 -12.13 -18.31
CA THR A 382 6.68 -13.49 -18.85
C THR A 382 5.18 -13.77 -19.08
N SER A 383 4.31 -13.04 -18.39
CA SER A 383 2.85 -13.21 -18.45
C SER A 383 2.25 -12.59 -19.73
N THR A 384 0.96 -12.81 -19.99
CA THR A 384 0.32 -12.27 -21.21
C THR A 384 0.06 -10.77 -21.06
N TYR A 385 -0.51 -10.40 -19.93
CA TYR A 385 -0.92 -9.04 -19.60
C TYR A 385 -0.12 -8.51 -18.41
N CYS A 386 0.10 -7.19 -18.36
CA CYS A 386 0.73 -6.55 -17.20
C CYS A 386 -0.16 -6.61 -15.95
N THR A 387 -1.47 -6.73 -16.13
CA THR A 387 -2.48 -6.87 -15.08
C THR A 387 -2.61 -8.29 -14.52
N ASP A 388 -1.83 -9.28 -15.01
CA ASP A 388 -1.91 -10.67 -14.53
C ASP A 388 -1.66 -10.81 -13.00
N VAL A 389 -1.02 -9.83 -12.36
CA VAL A 389 -0.89 -9.75 -10.88
C VAL A 389 -2.24 -9.72 -10.15
N GLY A 390 -3.28 -9.11 -10.74
CA GLY A 390 -4.64 -9.07 -10.17
C GLY A 390 -5.34 -10.43 -10.12
N LYS A 391 -4.82 -11.44 -10.83
CA LYS A 391 -5.35 -12.81 -10.81
C LYS A 391 -5.05 -13.55 -9.51
N VAL A 392 -4.04 -13.10 -8.74
CA VAL A 392 -3.67 -13.68 -7.44
C VAL A 392 -4.85 -13.63 -6.46
N THR A 393 -5.61 -12.54 -6.46
CA THR A 393 -6.81 -12.34 -5.64
C THR A 393 -8.12 -12.48 -6.43
N LEU A 394 -8.06 -13.04 -7.64
CA LEU A 394 -9.21 -13.31 -8.51
C LEU A 394 -10.05 -12.04 -8.79
N CYS A 395 -9.39 -10.93 -9.10
CA CYS A 395 -10.05 -9.69 -9.51
C CYS A 395 -10.36 -9.71 -11.01
N PRO A 396 -11.52 -9.22 -11.47
CA PRO A 396 -11.80 -9.10 -12.90
C PRO A 396 -10.91 -8.03 -13.55
N ILE A 397 -10.55 -8.26 -14.81
CA ILE A 397 -9.66 -7.41 -15.60
C ILE A 397 -10.37 -7.01 -16.90
N PHE A 398 -10.34 -5.72 -17.24
CA PHE A 398 -10.89 -5.15 -18.46
C PHE A 398 -9.75 -4.59 -19.32
N HIS A 399 -9.47 -5.19 -20.47
CA HIS A 399 -8.50 -4.70 -21.44
C HIS A 399 -9.22 -3.91 -22.52
N VAL A 400 -8.90 -2.63 -22.69
CA VAL A 400 -9.69 -1.71 -23.53
C VAL A 400 -8.79 -0.97 -24.51
N ASN A 401 -9.29 -0.75 -25.73
CA ASN A 401 -8.61 0.11 -26.70
C ASN A 401 -8.63 1.57 -26.23
N SER A 402 -7.46 2.19 -26.00
CA SER A 402 -7.40 3.59 -25.55
C SER A 402 -7.88 4.60 -26.60
N ASP A 403 -7.95 4.23 -27.89
CA ASP A 403 -8.50 5.09 -28.95
C ASP A 403 -10.04 5.01 -29.02
N ASP A 404 -10.68 3.99 -28.42
CA ASP A 404 -12.14 3.88 -28.31
C ASP A 404 -12.60 4.40 -26.93
N VAL A 405 -12.77 5.72 -26.85
CA VAL A 405 -13.07 6.39 -25.59
C VAL A 405 -14.44 6.01 -25.00
N GLU A 406 -15.44 5.69 -25.83
CA GLU A 406 -16.73 5.23 -25.32
C GLU A 406 -16.61 3.84 -24.68
N ALA A 407 -15.85 2.93 -25.30
CA ALA A 407 -15.52 1.64 -24.69
C ALA A 407 -14.72 1.80 -23.38
N VAL A 408 -13.78 2.74 -23.31
CA VAL A 408 -13.01 3.06 -22.08
C VAL A 408 -13.93 3.54 -20.96
N VAL A 409 -14.84 4.46 -21.23
CA VAL A 409 -15.78 4.98 -20.21
C VAL A 409 -16.77 3.89 -19.77
N HIS A 410 -17.30 3.10 -20.70
CA HIS A 410 -18.20 1.96 -20.39
C HIS A 410 -17.52 0.91 -19.50
N ALA A 411 -16.29 0.50 -19.84
CA ALA A 411 -15.51 -0.43 -19.01
C ALA A 411 -15.17 0.15 -17.63
N SER A 412 -14.90 1.46 -17.54
CA SER A 412 -14.62 2.16 -16.29
C SER A 412 -15.84 2.22 -15.37
N VAL A 413 -17.02 2.48 -15.93
CA VAL A 413 -18.32 2.41 -15.25
C VAL A 413 -18.61 0.99 -14.77
N PHE A 414 -18.42 -0.03 -15.62
CA PHE A 414 -18.58 -1.44 -15.24
C PHE A 414 -17.66 -1.81 -14.07
N ALA A 415 -16.38 -1.47 -14.17
CA ALA A 415 -15.38 -1.75 -13.14
C ALA A 415 -15.76 -1.14 -11.79
N LEU A 416 -16.17 0.14 -11.78
CA LEU A 416 -16.66 0.80 -10.57
C LEU A 416 -17.90 0.09 -10.00
N GLU A 417 -18.87 -0.31 -10.83
CA GLU A 417 -20.04 -1.04 -10.36
C GLU A 417 -19.69 -2.39 -9.73
N TYR A 418 -18.72 -3.11 -10.29
CA TYR A 418 -18.18 -4.32 -9.69
C TYR A 418 -17.56 -4.04 -8.31
N ARG A 419 -16.69 -3.02 -8.21
CA ARG A 419 -16.07 -2.60 -6.93
C ARG A 419 -17.14 -2.26 -5.89
N MET A 420 -18.09 -1.39 -6.23
CA MET A 420 -19.13 -0.93 -5.32
C MET A 420 -20.09 -2.06 -4.89
N ARG A 421 -20.31 -3.08 -5.75
CA ARG A 421 -21.15 -4.24 -5.42
C ARG A 421 -20.45 -5.27 -4.54
N PHE A 422 -19.17 -5.54 -4.80
CA PHE A 422 -18.46 -6.69 -4.22
C PHE A 422 -17.32 -6.35 -3.26
N ASN A 423 -17.02 -5.05 -3.07
CA ASN A 423 -15.96 -4.54 -2.19
C ASN A 423 -14.59 -5.19 -2.45
N GLN A 424 -14.23 -5.35 -3.73
CA GLN A 424 -13.01 -6.03 -4.18
C GLN A 424 -12.33 -5.18 -5.27
N ASP A 425 -11.01 -5.29 -5.37
CA ASP A 425 -10.20 -4.65 -6.41
C ASP A 425 -10.64 -5.07 -7.82
N VAL A 426 -10.43 -4.17 -8.77
CA VAL A 426 -10.73 -4.34 -10.20
C VAL A 426 -9.66 -3.65 -11.04
N PHE A 427 -9.34 -4.22 -12.21
CA PHE A 427 -8.27 -3.73 -13.08
C PHE A 427 -8.80 -3.27 -14.44
N ILE A 428 -8.36 -2.10 -14.88
CA ILE A 428 -8.60 -1.54 -16.21
C ILE A 428 -7.23 -1.38 -16.89
N ASP A 429 -7.00 -2.13 -17.97
CA ASP A 429 -5.79 -2.13 -18.78
C ASP A 429 -6.06 -1.29 -20.04
N LEU A 430 -5.62 -0.03 -20.03
CA LEU A 430 -5.82 0.93 -21.12
C LEU A 430 -4.71 0.74 -22.17
N LEU A 431 -4.99 -0.05 -23.21
CA LEU A 431 -4.03 -0.33 -24.28
C LEU A 431 -3.95 0.86 -25.24
N GLY A 432 -2.96 1.71 -25.00
CA GLY A 432 -2.65 2.88 -25.82
C GLY A 432 -1.23 2.80 -26.38
N TYR A 433 -0.61 3.97 -26.49
CA TYR A 433 0.75 4.16 -26.96
C TYR A 433 1.42 5.36 -26.27
N ARG A 434 2.67 5.66 -26.61
CA ARG A 434 3.41 6.83 -26.12
C ARG A 434 3.91 7.63 -27.31
N LYS A 435 3.41 8.85 -27.52
CA LYS A 435 3.71 9.64 -28.73
C LYS A 435 5.20 9.95 -28.91
N TYR A 436 5.90 10.24 -27.82
CA TYR A 436 7.33 10.62 -27.78
C TYR A 436 8.22 9.54 -27.13
N GLY A 437 9.51 9.85 -26.94
CA GLY A 437 10.44 9.08 -26.11
C GLY A 437 9.97 8.94 -24.65
N HIS A 438 10.80 8.34 -23.79
CA HIS A 438 10.42 8.16 -22.38
C HIS A 438 10.19 9.51 -21.68
N ASN A 439 11.02 10.48 -22.05
CA ASN A 439 10.81 11.90 -21.88
C ASN A 439 10.90 12.57 -23.27
N GLU A 440 10.54 13.85 -23.36
CA GLU A 440 10.34 14.51 -24.65
C GLU A 440 11.63 14.87 -25.42
N GLY A 441 12.81 14.71 -24.80
CA GLY A 441 14.12 14.82 -25.45
C GLY A 441 14.76 13.48 -25.87
N ASP A 442 14.09 12.35 -25.63
CA ASP A 442 14.57 11.01 -25.97
C ASP A 442 14.11 10.58 -27.39
N GLU A 443 14.97 9.89 -28.15
CA GLU A 443 14.68 9.39 -29.52
C GLU A 443 14.40 7.87 -29.48
N PRO A 444 13.13 7.47 -29.35
CA PRO A 444 12.76 6.08 -29.12
C PRO A 444 12.93 5.20 -30.37
N ARG A 445 13.11 5.76 -31.58
CA ARG A 445 13.35 4.98 -32.80
C ARG A 445 14.69 4.24 -32.77
N PHE A 446 15.62 4.59 -31.89
CA PHE A 446 16.85 3.82 -31.68
C PHE A 446 16.58 2.39 -31.18
N THR A 447 15.46 2.16 -30.49
CA THR A 447 15.10 0.84 -29.94
C THR A 447 13.78 0.28 -30.46
N GLN A 448 12.80 1.12 -30.80
CA GLN A 448 11.47 0.69 -31.26
C GLN A 448 11.05 1.31 -32.62
N PRO A 449 11.87 1.27 -33.69
CA PRO A 449 11.63 2.02 -34.93
C PRO A 449 10.33 1.62 -35.66
N LYS A 450 9.95 0.33 -35.62
CA LYS A 450 8.69 -0.13 -36.24
C LYS A 450 7.46 0.42 -35.52
N LEU A 451 7.47 0.44 -34.18
CA LEU A 451 6.38 0.98 -33.36
C LEU A 451 6.21 2.48 -33.64
N TYR A 452 7.30 3.25 -33.56
CA TYR A 452 7.21 4.70 -33.73
C TYR A 452 6.86 5.12 -35.16
N LYS A 453 7.15 4.29 -36.17
CA LYS A 453 6.62 4.46 -37.54
C LYS A 453 5.10 4.28 -37.63
N ALA A 454 4.49 3.47 -36.77
CA ALA A 454 3.03 3.34 -36.66
C ALA A 454 2.43 4.52 -35.87
N ILE A 455 2.97 4.82 -34.68
CA ILE A 455 2.57 5.97 -33.83
C ILE A 455 2.63 7.31 -34.58
N ALA A 456 3.59 7.49 -35.49
CA ALA A 456 3.69 8.68 -36.32
C ALA A 456 2.48 8.90 -37.25
N LYS A 457 1.77 7.83 -37.64
CA LYS A 457 0.56 7.87 -38.47
C LYS A 457 -0.74 7.90 -37.66
N GLN A 458 -0.69 7.54 -36.38
CA GLN A 458 -1.87 7.46 -35.52
C GLN A 458 -2.38 8.86 -35.16
N LYS A 459 -3.67 9.09 -35.39
CA LYS A 459 -4.43 10.25 -34.88
C LYS A 459 -4.55 10.13 -33.36
N ASN A 460 -4.65 11.24 -32.65
CA ASN A 460 -4.93 11.21 -31.20
C ASN A 460 -6.40 10.85 -30.94
N PRO A 461 -6.75 10.32 -29.74
CA PRO A 461 -8.12 9.92 -29.40
C PRO A 461 -9.17 11.03 -29.57
N ARG A 462 -8.83 12.30 -29.28
CA ARG A 462 -9.76 13.44 -29.48
C ARG A 462 -10.20 13.57 -30.93
N ASP A 463 -9.26 13.52 -31.87
CA ASP A 463 -9.58 13.69 -33.29
C ASP A 463 -10.27 12.45 -33.87
N ILE A 464 -9.90 11.23 -33.43
CA ILE A 464 -10.64 9.99 -33.75
C ILE A 464 -12.10 10.12 -33.31
N TYR A 465 -12.33 10.51 -32.06
CA TYR A 465 -13.68 10.61 -31.50
C TYR A 465 -14.48 11.77 -32.09
N SER A 466 -13.82 12.88 -32.43
CA SER A 466 -14.46 13.99 -33.16
C SER A 466 -15.03 13.54 -34.50
N GLU A 467 -14.28 12.73 -35.26
CA GLU A 467 -14.73 12.17 -36.55
C GLU A 467 -15.93 11.23 -36.40
N VAL A 468 -15.99 10.45 -35.31
CA VAL A 468 -17.18 9.63 -34.97
C VAL A 468 -18.39 10.52 -34.70
N LEU A 469 -18.28 11.50 -33.79
CA LEU A 469 -19.41 12.34 -33.40
C LEU A 469 -19.90 13.28 -34.52
N LEU A 470 -19.01 13.70 -35.43
CA LEU A 470 -19.38 14.42 -36.65
C LEU A 470 -20.18 13.55 -37.62
N LYS A 471 -19.74 12.30 -37.83
CA LYS A 471 -20.42 11.33 -38.69
C LYS A 471 -21.80 10.93 -38.14
N ASP A 472 -21.91 10.80 -36.83
CA ASP A 472 -23.15 10.46 -36.13
C ASP A 472 -24.10 11.67 -35.97
N GLY A 473 -23.69 12.88 -36.37
CA GLY A 473 -24.49 14.11 -36.27
C GLY A 473 -24.69 14.63 -34.84
N VAL A 474 -23.87 14.18 -33.89
CA VAL A 474 -23.93 14.55 -32.46
C VAL A 474 -23.34 15.95 -32.22
N VAL A 475 -22.34 16.32 -33.04
CA VAL A 475 -21.69 17.64 -33.06
C VAL A 475 -21.49 18.11 -34.50
N ASP A 476 -21.24 19.41 -34.69
CA ASP A 476 -20.75 19.97 -35.95
C ASP A 476 -19.28 20.44 -35.82
N GLN A 477 -18.68 20.84 -36.94
CA GLN A 477 -17.29 21.30 -36.98
C GLN A 477 -17.07 22.57 -36.11
N GLY A 478 -18.05 23.47 -36.06
CA GLY A 478 -17.99 24.70 -35.27
C GLY A 478 -17.94 24.42 -33.77
N TYR A 479 -18.64 23.39 -33.29
CA TYR A 479 -18.54 22.92 -31.91
C TYR A 479 -17.13 22.37 -31.60
N VAL A 480 -16.56 21.55 -32.48
CA VAL A 480 -15.23 20.96 -32.32
C VAL A 480 -14.12 22.03 -32.31
N ASP A 481 -14.23 23.04 -33.17
CA ASP A 481 -13.27 24.14 -33.22
C ASP A 481 -13.42 25.08 -32.01
N LYS A 482 -14.66 25.34 -31.58
CA LYS A 482 -14.94 26.14 -30.38
C LYS A 482 -14.30 25.56 -29.12
N ILE A 483 -14.51 24.27 -28.81
CA ILE A 483 -13.94 23.68 -27.58
C ILE A 483 -12.41 23.72 -27.57
N LYS A 484 -11.76 23.63 -28.75
CA LYS A 484 -10.31 23.76 -28.91
C LYS A 484 -9.84 25.19 -28.61
N ILE A 485 -10.56 26.20 -29.12
CA ILE A 485 -10.26 27.62 -28.89
C ILE A 485 -10.49 28.00 -27.42
N ASP A 486 -11.68 27.76 -26.88
CA ASP A 486 -12.09 28.14 -25.52
C ASP A 486 -11.07 27.63 -24.46
N TYR A 487 -10.63 26.37 -24.58
CA TYR A 487 -9.66 25.79 -23.64
C TYR A 487 -8.22 26.30 -23.89
N LYS A 488 -7.83 26.56 -25.14
CA LYS A 488 -6.51 27.16 -25.43
C LYS A 488 -6.42 28.57 -24.86
N GLU A 489 -7.44 29.41 -25.04
CA GLU A 489 -7.48 30.77 -24.50
C GLU A 489 -7.41 30.79 -22.96
N LYS A 490 -8.08 29.83 -22.30
CA LYS A 490 -7.95 29.61 -20.85
C LYS A 490 -6.50 29.34 -20.42
N LEU A 491 -5.75 28.54 -21.19
CA LEU A 491 -4.34 28.26 -20.90
C LEU A 491 -3.41 29.43 -21.23
N GLU A 492 -3.61 30.13 -22.35
CA GLU A 492 -2.85 31.35 -22.71
C GLU A 492 -2.99 32.41 -21.61
N LYS A 493 -4.22 32.67 -21.14
CA LYS A 493 -4.48 33.61 -20.04
C LYS A 493 -3.78 33.19 -18.74
N ALA A 494 -3.84 31.90 -18.37
CA ALA A 494 -3.17 31.39 -17.17
C ALA A 494 -1.63 31.50 -17.26
N TYR A 495 -1.07 31.41 -18.47
CA TYR A 495 0.35 31.61 -18.75
C TYR A 495 0.75 33.09 -18.64
N GLU A 496 -0.05 34.01 -19.20
CA GLU A 496 0.15 35.46 -19.01
C GLU A 496 0.00 35.92 -17.54
N GLU A 497 -0.76 35.19 -16.74
CA GLU A 497 -0.86 35.41 -15.29
C GLU A 497 0.34 34.83 -14.54
N SER A 498 0.87 33.66 -14.94
CA SER A 498 2.02 33.03 -14.26
C SER A 498 3.28 33.89 -14.40
N SER A 499 3.59 34.41 -15.58
CA SER A 499 4.80 35.23 -15.80
C SER A 499 4.79 36.60 -15.09
N LYS A 500 3.73 36.94 -14.32
CA LYS A 500 3.64 38.13 -13.46
C LYS A 500 3.92 37.84 -11.98
N ILE A 501 4.12 36.58 -11.62
CA ILE A 501 4.41 36.11 -10.26
C ILE A 501 5.90 35.77 -10.18
N GLU A 502 6.59 36.17 -9.12
CA GLU A 502 8.03 35.92 -8.96
C GLU A 502 8.34 34.64 -8.14
N GLU A 503 7.51 34.31 -7.14
CA GLU A 503 7.69 33.17 -6.23
C GLU A 503 6.58 32.11 -6.35
N THR A 504 6.88 30.85 -6.02
CA THR A 504 5.89 29.76 -6.04
C THR A 504 5.41 29.38 -4.64
N GLU A 505 4.10 29.43 -4.40
CA GLU A 505 3.50 28.87 -3.18
C GLU A 505 3.08 27.40 -3.36
N ILE A 506 3.49 26.53 -2.43
CA ILE A 506 2.98 25.15 -2.35
C ILE A 506 1.92 25.04 -1.26
N THR A 507 0.72 24.61 -1.65
CA THR A 507 -0.38 24.25 -0.72
C THR A 507 -0.04 22.95 0.03
N ASP A 508 -0.12 22.98 1.36
CA ASP A 508 0.08 21.79 2.20
C ASP A 508 -1.00 20.71 1.91
N PHE A 509 -0.57 19.49 1.59
CA PHE A 509 -1.44 18.35 1.32
C PHE A 509 -2.17 17.90 2.59
N MET A 510 -3.49 17.65 2.49
CA MET A 510 -4.36 17.28 3.63
C MET A 510 -4.27 18.23 4.84
N ALA A 511 -4.05 19.53 4.62
CA ALA A 511 -3.92 20.54 5.68
C ALA A 511 -5.10 20.60 6.67
N ASP A 512 -6.29 20.10 6.28
CA ASP A 512 -7.45 19.99 7.17
C ASP A 512 -7.20 19.07 8.37
N LYS A 513 -6.47 17.97 8.19
CA LYS A 513 -6.13 17.01 9.27
C LYS A 513 -5.10 17.55 10.24
N TRP A 514 -4.24 18.46 9.77
CA TRP A 514 -3.09 18.99 10.50
C TRP A 514 -3.37 20.33 11.20
N LYS A 515 -4.63 20.78 11.25
CA LYS A 515 -5.05 21.95 12.03
C LYS A 515 -4.65 21.81 13.51
N GLY A 516 -3.93 22.81 14.02
CA GLY A 516 -3.42 22.84 15.39
C GLY A 516 -2.06 22.19 15.60
N TYR A 517 -1.47 21.59 14.56
CA TYR A 517 -0.09 21.12 14.56
C TYR A 517 0.87 22.19 14.01
N VAL A 518 2.12 22.15 14.47
CA VAL A 518 3.21 23.02 14.00
C VAL A 518 4.33 22.19 13.39
N LYS A 519 4.96 22.69 12.33
CA LYS A 519 6.19 22.12 11.76
C LYS A 519 7.32 22.29 12.78
N ALA A 520 8.05 21.21 13.07
CA ALA A 520 8.98 21.17 14.20
C ALA A 520 10.42 21.39 13.73
N ASN A 521 10.99 22.52 14.14
CA ASN A 521 12.42 22.81 14.07
C ASN A 521 13.13 22.47 15.39
N LYS A 522 14.45 22.68 15.41
CA LYS A 522 15.33 22.44 16.55
C LYS A 522 14.87 23.09 17.87
N GLU A 523 14.26 24.28 17.83
CA GLU A 523 13.76 24.95 19.03
C GLU A 523 12.45 24.32 19.52
N VAL A 524 11.53 23.98 18.61
CA VAL A 524 10.30 23.25 18.95
C VAL A 524 10.62 21.89 19.58
N LEU A 525 11.66 21.20 19.12
CA LEU A 525 12.12 19.90 19.64
C LEU A 525 12.88 19.97 20.99
N LYS A 526 13.25 21.18 21.45
CA LYS A 526 13.78 21.40 22.81
C LYS A 526 12.68 21.53 23.86
N ASN A 527 11.47 21.92 23.46
CA ASN A 527 10.36 22.13 24.39
C ASN A 527 10.05 20.88 25.23
N GLU A 528 9.83 21.07 26.53
CA GLU A 528 9.47 19.99 27.43
C GLU A 528 7.99 19.62 27.24
N ILE A 529 7.73 18.38 26.82
CA ILE A 529 6.38 17.84 26.66
C ILE A 529 5.97 17.14 27.96
N ASN A 530 4.89 17.62 28.59
CA ASN A 530 4.37 16.98 29.79
C ASN A 530 3.76 15.61 29.45
N THR A 531 4.48 14.55 29.82
CA THR A 531 4.09 13.16 29.58
C THR A 531 3.72 12.43 30.86
N LYS A 532 3.51 13.15 31.96
CA LYS A 532 3.08 12.60 33.25
C LYS A 532 1.64 12.10 33.17
N VAL A 533 1.25 11.25 34.12
CA VAL A 533 -0.13 10.77 34.30
C VAL A 533 -0.51 10.83 35.78
N SER A 534 -1.80 10.98 36.07
CA SER A 534 -2.26 10.89 37.45
C SER A 534 -2.10 9.47 37.99
N LYS A 535 -1.80 9.35 39.29
CA LYS A 535 -1.71 8.06 39.97
C LYS A 535 -2.98 7.21 39.81
N SER A 536 -4.15 7.84 39.90
CA SER A 536 -5.45 7.18 39.77
C SER A 536 -5.66 6.58 38.37
N ASN A 537 -5.26 7.30 37.32
CA ASN A 537 -5.40 6.82 35.95
C ASN A 537 -4.44 5.64 35.72
N LEU A 538 -3.19 5.75 36.18
CA LEU A 538 -2.20 4.66 36.09
C LEU A 538 -2.66 3.40 36.85
N GLU A 539 -3.21 3.56 38.05
CA GLU A 539 -3.81 2.46 38.85
C GLU A 539 -5.03 1.83 38.15
N SER A 540 -5.89 2.64 37.52
CA SER A 540 -7.06 2.16 36.76
C SER A 540 -6.64 1.35 35.52
N ILE A 541 -5.70 1.87 34.73
CA ILE A 541 -5.14 1.17 33.57
C ILE A 541 -4.49 -0.14 34.02
N ALA A 542 -3.64 -0.10 35.05
CA ALA A 542 -2.97 -1.28 35.58
C ALA A 542 -3.96 -2.38 35.98
N LYS A 543 -5.02 -2.01 36.71
CA LYS A 543 -6.11 -2.94 37.09
C LYS A 543 -6.80 -3.54 35.86
N THR A 544 -7.06 -2.72 34.84
CA THR A 544 -7.71 -3.12 33.58
C THR A 544 -6.86 -4.13 32.80
N VAL A 545 -5.60 -3.80 32.50
CA VAL A 545 -4.69 -4.68 31.73
C VAL A 545 -4.17 -5.88 32.53
N SER A 546 -4.51 -5.96 33.83
CA SER A 546 -4.19 -7.07 34.72
C SER A 546 -5.44 -7.83 35.24
N SER A 547 -6.59 -7.73 34.57
CA SER A 547 -7.83 -8.43 34.95
C SER A 547 -8.41 -9.22 33.76
N LEU A 548 -8.50 -10.54 33.88
CA LEU A 548 -9.18 -11.39 32.89
C LEU A 548 -10.71 -11.35 33.08
N PRO A 549 -11.52 -11.46 32.00
CA PRO A 549 -12.95 -11.75 32.08
C PRO A 549 -13.22 -13.06 32.84
N LYS A 550 -14.22 -13.07 33.73
CA LYS A 550 -14.53 -14.22 34.60
C LYS A 550 -15.40 -15.29 33.92
N ASP A 551 -16.09 -14.88 32.87
CA ASP A 551 -16.98 -15.66 32.00
C ASP A 551 -16.20 -16.47 30.94
N LYS A 552 -14.89 -16.28 30.84
CA LYS A 552 -14.03 -16.88 29.80
C LYS A 552 -12.88 -17.64 30.43
N LYS A 553 -12.61 -18.83 29.89
CA LYS A 553 -11.46 -19.65 30.26
C LYS A 553 -10.26 -19.32 29.39
N PHE A 554 -9.08 -19.21 30.00
CA PHE A 554 -7.82 -18.93 29.30
C PHE A 554 -6.79 -20.02 29.59
N LEU A 555 -5.81 -20.17 28.70
CA LEU A 555 -4.68 -21.07 28.95
C LEU A 555 -3.97 -20.65 30.26
N ARG A 556 -3.67 -21.61 31.14
CA ARG A 556 -3.01 -21.38 32.45
C ARG A 556 -1.71 -20.56 32.42
N LYS A 557 -1.02 -20.50 31.27
CA LYS A 557 0.15 -19.62 31.07
C LYS A 557 -0.23 -18.13 30.94
N ILE A 558 -1.38 -17.83 30.34
CA ILE A 558 -1.95 -16.47 30.23
C ILE A 558 -2.47 -16.01 31.60
N GLU A 559 -3.21 -16.85 32.33
CA GLU A 559 -3.65 -16.54 33.70
C GLU A 559 -2.46 -16.10 34.57
N ARG A 560 -1.41 -16.93 34.62
CA ARG A 560 -0.17 -16.62 35.34
C ARG A 560 0.53 -15.35 34.86
N LEU A 561 0.52 -15.05 33.56
CA LEU A 561 1.11 -13.83 33.02
C LEU A 561 0.34 -12.58 33.49
N ILE A 562 -0.98 -12.65 33.50
CA ILE A 562 -1.85 -11.54 33.92
C ILE A 562 -1.79 -11.34 35.45
N ASP A 563 -1.75 -12.42 36.22
CA ASP A 563 -1.50 -12.37 37.67
C ASP A 563 -0.11 -11.79 38.00
N ASP A 564 0.93 -12.16 37.23
CA ASP A 564 2.28 -11.61 37.41
C ASP A 564 2.30 -10.10 37.13
N ARG A 565 1.64 -9.62 36.06
CA ARG A 565 1.45 -8.18 35.78
C ARG A 565 0.74 -7.45 36.93
N LYS A 566 -0.29 -8.06 37.51
CA LYS A 566 -1.00 -7.52 38.67
C LYS A 566 -0.05 -7.37 39.86
N SER A 567 0.72 -8.42 40.17
CA SER A 567 1.72 -8.41 41.24
C SER A 567 2.87 -7.41 40.98
N MET A 568 3.31 -7.23 39.72
CA MET A 568 4.35 -6.24 39.37
C MET A 568 3.97 -4.83 39.84
N PHE A 569 2.72 -4.45 39.60
CA PHE A 569 2.23 -3.09 39.84
C PHE A 569 1.71 -2.88 41.27
N PHE A 570 0.86 -3.79 41.77
CA PHE A 570 0.16 -3.59 43.04
C PHE A 570 0.97 -4.08 44.26
N GLU A 571 1.87 -5.05 44.10
CA GLU A 571 2.59 -5.68 45.23
C GLU A 571 4.09 -5.36 45.22
N ARG A 572 4.76 -5.52 44.07
CA ARG A 572 6.23 -5.49 43.98
C ARG A 572 6.84 -4.12 43.64
N ASP A 573 6.06 -3.21 43.06
CA ASP A 573 6.52 -1.93 42.50
C ASP A 573 7.74 -2.09 41.56
N LYS A 574 7.66 -3.11 40.69
CA LYS A 574 8.67 -3.46 39.67
C LYS A 574 7.97 -3.77 38.37
N ILE A 575 7.81 -2.76 37.54
CA ILE A 575 7.09 -2.78 36.27
C ILE A 575 8.08 -3.16 35.17
N ASP A 576 7.79 -4.23 34.43
CA ASP A 576 8.60 -4.71 33.31
C ASP A 576 8.29 -3.94 32.01
N TRP A 577 8.98 -4.31 30.92
CA TRP A 577 8.84 -3.65 29.63
C TRP A 577 7.43 -3.77 29.04
N ALA A 578 6.83 -4.95 29.09
CA ALA A 578 5.51 -5.20 28.52
C ALA A 578 4.40 -4.48 29.32
N MET A 579 4.53 -4.42 30.63
CA MET A 579 3.60 -3.67 31.48
C MET A 579 3.79 -2.15 31.29
N GLY A 580 5.03 -1.66 31.17
CA GLY A 580 5.29 -0.24 30.84
C GLY A 580 4.71 0.19 29.50
N GLU A 581 4.82 -0.66 28.49
CA GLU A 581 4.20 -0.50 27.17
C GLU A 581 2.66 -0.46 27.26
N MET A 582 2.04 -1.42 27.98
CA MET A 582 0.58 -1.45 28.19
C MET A 582 0.06 -0.23 28.96
N LEU A 583 0.79 0.26 29.95
CA LEU A 583 0.47 1.49 30.68
C LEU A 583 0.53 2.71 29.75
N ALA A 584 1.50 2.75 28.81
CA ALA A 584 1.61 3.82 27.83
C ALA A 584 0.38 3.84 26.93
N TYR A 585 0.04 2.69 26.33
CA TYR A 585 -1.14 2.54 25.48
C TYR A 585 -2.42 2.93 26.21
N GLY A 586 -2.62 2.42 27.43
CA GLY A 586 -3.81 2.76 28.20
C GLY A 586 -3.92 4.25 28.53
N SER A 587 -2.82 4.92 28.85
CA SER A 587 -2.83 6.36 29.14
C SER A 587 -3.18 7.22 27.92
N ILE A 588 -2.71 6.81 26.74
CA ILE A 588 -2.94 7.49 25.46
C ILE A 588 -4.41 7.32 25.04
N LEU A 589 -4.98 6.13 25.23
CA LEU A 589 -6.41 5.85 25.02
C LEU A 589 -7.31 6.62 25.99
N MET A 590 -6.91 6.75 27.27
CA MET A 590 -7.65 7.56 28.26
C MET A 590 -7.74 9.04 27.88
N GLU A 591 -6.71 9.57 27.20
CA GLU A 591 -6.65 10.96 26.71
C GLU A 591 -7.35 11.16 25.34
N GLY A 592 -7.97 10.13 24.79
CA GLY A 592 -8.75 10.20 23.54
C GLY A 592 -7.95 10.10 22.26
N TYR A 593 -6.68 9.71 22.33
CA TYR A 593 -5.87 9.39 21.15
C TYR A 593 -6.06 7.93 20.74
N ASN A 594 -6.07 7.69 19.43
CA ASN A 594 -6.15 6.36 18.86
C ASN A 594 -4.77 5.68 18.86
N ILE A 595 -4.75 4.35 18.78
CA ILE A 595 -3.53 3.55 18.63
C ILE A 595 -3.73 2.50 17.54
N ARG A 596 -2.83 2.49 16.55
CA ARG A 596 -2.73 1.45 15.52
C ARG A 596 -1.37 0.77 15.65
N ILE A 597 -1.34 -0.55 15.82
CA ILE A 597 -0.12 -1.36 15.81
C ILE A 597 -0.24 -2.40 14.70
N SER A 598 0.78 -2.53 13.85
CA SER A 598 0.82 -3.45 12.72
C SER A 598 2.23 -4.03 12.55
N GLY A 599 2.31 -5.28 12.12
CA GLY A 599 3.56 -6.02 11.98
C GLY A 599 3.38 -7.52 12.23
N GLN A 600 4.45 -8.29 12.08
CA GLN A 600 4.38 -9.75 12.18
C GLN A 600 4.27 -10.19 13.65
N ASP A 601 3.27 -11.02 13.97
CA ASP A 601 2.98 -11.54 15.32
C ASP A 601 2.70 -10.50 16.43
N VAL A 602 2.51 -9.21 16.10
CA VAL A 602 2.47 -8.09 17.06
C VAL A 602 1.38 -8.20 18.13
N GLU A 603 0.27 -8.90 17.84
CA GLU A 603 -0.82 -9.14 18.79
C GLU A 603 -0.34 -9.89 20.04
N ARG A 604 0.56 -10.86 19.87
CA ARG A 604 1.28 -11.54 20.96
C ARG A 604 2.62 -10.85 21.28
N GLY A 605 3.23 -10.25 20.26
CA GLY A 605 4.64 -9.89 20.17
C GLY A 605 5.51 -11.11 19.83
N THR A 606 6.50 -10.94 18.97
CA THR A 606 7.50 -11.97 18.58
C THR A 606 8.00 -12.74 19.79
N PHE A 607 8.51 -12.01 20.80
CA PHE A 607 9.11 -12.56 22.01
C PHE A 607 8.09 -13.02 23.08
N SER A 608 6.80 -13.11 22.74
CA SER A 608 5.69 -13.49 23.63
C SER A 608 5.65 -12.68 24.93
N HIS A 609 5.69 -11.35 24.77
CA HIS A 609 5.75 -10.39 25.88
C HIS A 609 4.48 -9.52 25.96
N ARG A 610 3.96 -9.08 24.79
CA ARG A 610 2.90 -8.08 24.69
C ARG A 610 1.52 -8.63 25.03
N HIS A 611 1.08 -9.71 24.37
CA HIS A 611 -0.26 -10.29 24.59
C HIS A 611 -1.38 -9.24 24.62
N ALA A 612 -1.41 -8.37 23.60
CA ALA A 612 -2.41 -7.32 23.43
C ALA A 612 -3.77 -7.90 23.03
N ILE A 613 -3.76 -8.96 22.23
CA ILE A 613 -4.90 -9.85 22.00
C ILE A 613 -4.67 -11.13 22.80
N LEU A 614 -5.66 -11.48 23.61
CA LEU A 614 -5.77 -12.80 24.25
C LEU A 614 -6.78 -13.64 23.46
N LYS A 615 -6.66 -14.97 23.52
CA LYS A 615 -7.68 -15.89 23.00
C LYS A 615 -8.25 -16.72 24.14
N SER A 616 -9.56 -16.90 24.15
CA SER A 616 -10.21 -17.91 25.02
C SER A 616 -9.72 -19.32 24.63
N GLU A 617 -9.60 -20.22 25.60
CA GLU A 617 -9.18 -21.61 25.36
C GLU A 617 -10.26 -22.43 24.63
N GLU A 618 -11.54 -22.07 24.81
CA GLU A 618 -12.69 -22.87 24.37
C GLU A 618 -13.28 -22.42 23.03
N SER A 619 -13.11 -21.16 22.64
CA SER A 619 -13.75 -20.57 21.44
C SER A 619 -12.81 -19.77 20.53
N GLU A 620 -11.52 -19.66 20.88
CA GLU A 620 -10.53 -18.78 20.23
C GLU A 620 -10.94 -17.29 20.13
N GLU A 621 -11.92 -16.86 20.92
CA GLU A 621 -12.46 -15.51 20.88
C GLU A 621 -11.38 -14.49 21.28
N GLU A 622 -11.19 -13.48 20.43
CA GLU A 622 -10.25 -12.38 20.67
C GLU A 622 -10.73 -11.50 21.83
N VAL A 623 -9.92 -11.39 22.88
CA VAL A 623 -10.15 -10.53 24.05
C VAL A 623 -9.06 -9.47 24.13
N VAL A 624 -9.45 -8.20 24.06
CA VAL A 624 -8.55 -7.05 24.13
C VAL A 624 -8.72 -6.39 25.50
N LEU A 625 -7.73 -6.50 26.39
CA LEU A 625 -7.89 -5.98 27.75
C LEU A 625 -8.00 -4.44 27.81
N LEU A 626 -7.48 -3.72 26.81
CA LEU A 626 -7.54 -2.26 26.72
C LEU A 626 -8.95 -1.70 26.42
N ASP A 627 -9.94 -2.53 26.06
CA ASP A 627 -11.24 -2.08 25.50
C ASP A 627 -12.54 -2.19 26.37
N ASN A 628 -12.61 -2.25 27.71
CA ASN A 628 -11.62 -2.38 28.78
C ASN A 628 -11.48 -1.08 29.60
N ILE A 629 -10.83 -0.05 29.06
CA ILE A 629 -10.53 1.18 29.79
C ILE A 629 -11.75 2.07 29.98
N GLU A 630 -11.98 2.49 31.23
CA GLU A 630 -13.00 3.48 31.62
C GLU A 630 -12.45 4.91 31.44
N SER A 631 -12.94 5.64 30.42
CA SER A 631 -12.69 7.07 30.21
C SER A 631 -13.80 7.68 29.35
N GLU A 632 -14.10 8.97 29.56
CA GLU A 632 -15.08 9.72 28.76
C GLU A 632 -14.56 10.06 27.35
N ALA A 633 -13.26 10.31 27.21
CA ALA A 633 -12.63 10.69 25.93
C ALA A 633 -12.24 9.50 25.05
N ARG A 634 -12.38 8.27 25.58
CA ARG A 634 -11.79 7.00 25.13
C ARG A 634 -11.47 6.88 23.63
N GLY A 635 -10.17 6.86 23.33
CA GLY A 635 -9.65 6.52 22.00
C GLY A 635 -9.76 5.02 21.67
N THR A 636 -9.49 4.67 20.41
CA THR A 636 -9.59 3.28 19.91
C THR A 636 -8.24 2.58 19.87
N PHE A 637 -8.19 1.33 20.34
CA PHE A 637 -7.04 0.45 20.20
C PHE A 637 -7.25 -0.54 19.05
N LYS A 638 -6.28 -0.62 18.13
CA LYS A 638 -6.26 -1.58 17.02
C LYS A 638 -4.87 -2.14 16.85
N VAL A 639 -4.72 -3.45 17.05
CA VAL A 639 -3.50 -4.20 16.76
C VAL A 639 -3.83 -5.29 15.74
N TYR A 640 -2.94 -5.49 14.76
CA TYR A 640 -3.14 -6.46 13.69
C TYR A 640 -1.84 -7.20 13.39
N ASN A 641 -1.88 -8.53 13.41
CA ASN A 641 -0.83 -9.32 12.76
C ASN A 641 -0.85 -9.01 11.25
N SER A 642 0.27 -8.55 10.72
CA SER A 642 0.45 -8.31 9.28
C SER A 642 0.58 -9.62 8.52
N LEU A 643 0.39 -9.56 7.20
CA LEU A 643 1.00 -10.56 6.31
C LEU A 643 2.54 -10.44 6.36
N LEU A 644 3.22 -11.45 5.80
CA LEU A 644 4.69 -11.51 5.75
C LEU A 644 5.24 -10.58 4.66
N SER A 645 5.18 -9.27 4.93
CA SER A 645 5.60 -8.17 4.06
C SER A 645 6.11 -7.03 4.95
N GLU A 646 7.26 -6.46 4.60
CA GLU A 646 7.77 -5.24 5.23
C GLU A 646 7.48 -4.00 4.36
N TYR A 647 7.71 -4.10 3.05
CA TYR A 647 7.64 -2.95 2.13
C TYR A 647 6.22 -2.38 2.04
N GLY A 648 5.24 -3.23 1.69
CA GLY A 648 3.85 -2.82 1.61
C GLY A 648 3.25 -2.45 2.96
N VAL A 649 3.60 -3.16 4.04
CA VAL A 649 3.04 -2.89 5.37
C VAL A 649 3.55 -1.56 5.93
N LEU A 650 4.86 -1.28 5.85
CA LEU A 650 5.40 0.01 6.32
C LEU A 650 4.91 1.17 5.46
N GLY A 651 4.76 0.98 4.14
CA GLY A 651 4.15 1.97 3.25
C GLY A 651 2.69 2.28 3.62
N PHE A 652 1.91 1.23 3.95
CA PHE A 652 0.54 1.37 4.42
C PHE A 652 0.47 2.14 5.75
N ASP A 653 1.26 1.75 6.75
CA ASP A 653 1.22 2.40 8.07
C ASP A 653 1.76 3.84 8.02
N TYR A 654 2.75 4.13 7.17
CA TYR A 654 3.18 5.51 6.90
C TYR A 654 2.03 6.35 6.30
N GLY A 655 1.30 5.82 5.32
CA GLY A 655 0.11 6.46 4.76
C GLY A 655 -1.01 6.68 5.78
N TYR A 656 -1.22 5.71 6.67
CA TYR A 656 -2.17 5.83 7.78
C TYR A 656 -1.78 6.98 8.72
N ALA A 657 -0.50 7.03 9.13
CA ALA A 657 0.05 8.07 10.01
C ALA A 657 0.04 9.47 9.39
N MET A 658 0.12 9.59 8.05
CA MET A 658 0.01 10.86 7.32
C MET A 658 -1.41 11.43 7.40
N ALA A 659 -2.43 10.57 7.37
CA ALA A 659 -3.83 10.95 7.35
C ALA A 659 -4.45 11.06 8.76
N SER A 660 -3.83 10.44 9.77
CA SER A 660 -4.36 10.32 11.14
C SER A 660 -3.37 10.83 12.21
N PRO A 661 -3.14 12.16 12.32
CA PRO A 661 -2.18 12.71 13.28
C PRO A 661 -2.58 12.50 14.76
N LYS A 662 -3.85 12.14 15.03
CA LYS A 662 -4.34 11.75 16.37
C LYS A 662 -4.23 10.25 16.67
N THR A 663 -3.64 9.45 15.78
CA THR A 663 -3.34 8.03 16.02
C THR A 663 -1.85 7.81 16.24
N LEU A 664 -1.49 7.21 17.38
CA LEU A 664 -0.16 6.62 17.58
C LEU A 664 -0.07 5.39 16.67
N THR A 665 0.54 5.56 15.50
CA THR A 665 0.69 4.49 14.50
C THR A 665 2.07 3.87 14.67
N ILE A 666 2.12 2.57 14.94
CA ILE A 666 3.34 1.79 15.20
C ILE A 666 3.43 0.66 14.18
N TRP A 667 4.55 0.62 13.47
CA TRP A 667 4.99 -0.55 12.71
C TRP A 667 6.09 -1.28 13.49
N GLU A 668 5.91 -2.57 13.77
CA GLU A 668 6.92 -3.41 14.45
C GLU A 668 7.49 -4.46 13.49
N ALA A 669 8.80 -4.41 13.28
CA ALA A 669 9.54 -5.46 12.59
C ALA A 669 9.68 -6.68 13.51
N GLN A 670 9.56 -7.90 12.97
CA GLN A 670 9.70 -9.12 13.78
C GLN A 670 11.07 -9.18 14.49
N PHE A 671 12.12 -8.81 13.74
CA PHE A 671 13.43 -8.38 14.20
C PHE A 671 13.82 -7.12 13.42
N GLY A 672 14.55 -6.19 14.04
CA GLY A 672 14.90 -4.92 13.39
C GLY A 672 15.75 -5.10 12.13
N ASP A 673 16.48 -6.21 12.04
CA ASP A 673 17.30 -6.62 10.90
C ASP A 673 16.51 -6.65 9.56
N PHE A 674 15.20 -6.96 9.61
CA PHE A 674 14.33 -7.10 8.42
C PHE A 674 13.77 -5.77 7.89
N SER A 675 13.95 -4.64 8.58
CA SER A 675 13.46 -3.33 8.12
C SER A 675 14.06 -2.89 6.78
N ASN A 676 15.19 -3.50 6.38
CA ASN A 676 15.80 -3.33 5.07
C ASN A 676 14.90 -3.79 3.90
N GLY A 677 13.91 -4.64 4.12
CA GLY A 677 12.89 -4.98 3.12
C GLY A 677 12.05 -3.77 2.69
N ALA A 678 11.87 -2.80 3.59
CA ALA A 678 11.10 -1.58 3.36
C ALA A 678 11.98 -0.33 3.09
N GLN A 679 13.23 -0.51 2.67
CA GLN A 679 14.22 0.58 2.56
C GLN A 679 13.74 1.76 1.71
N ILE A 680 12.96 1.54 0.64
CA ILE A 680 12.44 2.62 -0.20
C ILE A 680 11.46 3.53 0.57
N VAL A 681 10.65 2.99 1.48
CA VAL A 681 9.77 3.81 2.35
C VAL A 681 10.60 4.56 3.39
N ILE A 682 11.65 3.92 3.92
CA ILE A 682 12.58 4.54 4.86
C ILE A 682 13.25 5.76 4.20
N ASP A 683 13.90 5.57 3.06
CA ASP A 683 14.71 6.59 2.37
C ASP A 683 13.86 7.72 1.75
N GLN A 684 12.73 7.38 1.12
CA GLN A 684 12.01 8.31 0.24
C GLN A 684 10.81 9.00 0.89
N TYR A 685 10.33 8.44 2.01
CA TYR A 685 9.20 8.97 2.76
C TYR A 685 9.61 9.31 4.21
N ILE A 686 10.10 8.34 4.99
CA ILE A 686 10.34 8.53 6.43
C ILE A 686 11.46 9.54 6.69
N SER A 687 12.59 9.47 5.98
CA SER A 687 13.70 10.42 6.19
C SER A 687 13.58 11.74 5.42
N ALA A 688 12.69 11.85 4.43
CA ALA A 688 12.76 12.93 3.44
C ALA A 688 11.42 13.62 3.07
N ALA A 689 10.26 13.11 3.48
CA ALA A 689 8.97 13.67 3.03
C ALA A 689 8.64 15.07 3.59
N GLU A 690 9.14 15.41 4.78
CA GLU A 690 8.89 16.74 5.37
C GLU A 690 9.65 17.83 4.60
N ASP A 691 10.86 17.53 4.14
CA ASP A 691 11.68 18.43 3.33
C ASP A 691 11.22 18.47 1.86
N LYS A 692 10.97 17.31 1.25
CA LYS A 692 10.52 17.25 -0.16
C LYS A 692 9.11 17.79 -0.38
N TRP A 693 8.19 17.54 0.56
CA TRP A 693 6.74 17.72 0.36
C TRP A 693 6.02 18.39 1.54
N LYS A 694 6.75 18.96 2.52
CA LYS A 694 6.19 19.60 3.72
C LYS A 694 5.31 18.70 4.61
N LEU A 695 5.43 17.39 4.44
CA LEU A 695 4.62 16.40 5.15
C LEU A 695 5.19 16.04 6.52
N GLN A 696 4.45 16.41 7.56
CA GLN A 696 4.61 15.81 8.88
C GLN A 696 4.15 14.35 8.89
N ASN A 697 4.76 13.50 9.71
CA ASN A 697 4.32 12.12 9.89
C ASN A 697 4.61 11.60 11.30
N GLY A 698 3.65 10.89 11.89
CA GLY A 698 3.71 10.40 13.27
C GLY A 698 4.18 8.96 13.46
N ILE A 699 4.55 8.25 12.38
CA ILE A 699 4.89 6.82 12.40
C ILE A 699 5.98 6.48 13.42
N VAL A 700 5.78 5.39 14.15
CA VAL A 700 6.76 4.80 15.06
C VAL A 700 7.25 3.48 14.48
N LEU A 701 8.56 3.29 14.41
CA LEU A 701 9.20 2.05 13.97
C LEU A 701 9.77 1.34 15.20
N PHE A 702 9.22 0.20 15.57
CA PHE A 702 9.78 -0.69 16.58
C PHE A 702 10.70 -1.71 15.89
N LEU A 703 12.00 -1.62 16.19
CA LEU A 703 13.05 -2.40 15.55
C LEU A 703 13.82 -3.22 16.59
N PRO A 704 13.44 -4.49 16.85
CA PRO A 704 14.09 -5.30 17.88
C PRO A 704 15.60 -5.47 17.62
N HIS A 705 16.41 -4.90 18.51
CA HIS A 705 17.87 -4.80 18.41
C HIS A 705 18.54 -5.49 19.61
N GLY A 706 19.75 -6.03 19.42
CA GLY A 706 20.60 -6.48 20.51
C GLY A 706 21.50 -7.64 20.11
N TYR A 707 22.78 -7.56 20.44
CA TYR A 707 23.76 -8.59 20.11
C TYR A 707 23.71 -9.71 21.15
N GLU A 708 22.87 -10.71 20.88
CA GLU A 708 22.55 -11.80 21.82
C GLU A 708 23.03 -13.19 21.32
N GLY A 709 23.82 -13.21 20.25
CA GLY A 709 24.42 -14.44 19.70
C GLY A 709 23.53 -15.25 18.77
N GLN A 710 22.42 -14.66 18.29
CA GLN A 710 21.40 -15.31 17.45
C GLN A 710 21.70 -15.30 15.93
N GLY A 711 22.92 -14.94 15.52
CA GLY A 711 23.29 -14.81 14.12
C GLY A 711 23.08 -13.40 13.54
N ALA A 712 23.34 -13.25 12.25
CA ALA A 712 23.54 -11.96 11.60
C ALA A 712 22.23 -11.20 11.29
N GLU A 713 21.14 -11.94 11.12
CA GLU A 713 19.80 -11.47 10.78
C GLU A 713 18.86 -11.37 12.01
N HIS A 714 19.43 -11.52 13.22
CA HIS A 714 18.70 -11.46 14.48
C HIS A 714 19.46 -10.66 15.54
N SER A 715 20.26 -9.67 15.12
CA SER A 715 21.15 -8.90 16.01
C SER A 715 21.03 -7.38 15.85
N SER A 716 20.93 -6.88 14.61
CA SER A 716 21.12 -5.46 14.31
C SER A 716 20.02 -4.88 13.43
N ALA A 717 19.22 -4.01 14.03
CA ALA A 717 18.39 -3.02 13.35
C ALA A 717 19.15 -1.97 12.50
N ARG A 718 20.47 -2.12 12.31
CA ARG A 718 21.32 -1.23 11.52
C ARG A 718 21.19 0.25 11.88
N MET A 719 21.38 0.58 13.16
CA MET A 719 21.29 1.96 13.66
C MET A 719 22.16 2.92 12.84
N GLU A 720 23.32 2.46 12.37
CA GLU A 720 24.24 3.22 11.53
C GLU A 720 23.61 3.76 10.24
N ARG A 721 22.65 3.03 9.65
CA ARG A 721 21.96 3.43 8.41
C ARG A 721 20.90 4.48 8.68
N PHE A 722 20.09 4.26 9.71
CA PHE A 722 19.10 5.24 10.14
C PHE A 722 19.76 6.57 10.53
N LEU A 723 20.85 6.52 11.31
CA LEU A 723 21.63 7.71 11.69
C LEU A 723 22.35 8.37 10.51
N GLN A 724 22.67 7.64 9.43
CA GLN A 724 23.21 8.21 8.19
C GLN A 724 22.15 9.01 7.41
N LEU A 725 20.86 8.67 7.56
CA LEU A 725 19.73 9.38 6.94
C LEU A 725 19.27 10.60 7.77
N CYS A 726 19.92 10.91 8.89
CA CYS A 726 19.55 12.01 9.77
C CYS A 726 20.11 13.36 9.28
N GLY A 727 19.22 14.31 9.00
CA GLY A 727 19.52 15.70 8.67
C GLY A 727 18.40 16.61 9.20
N ASP A 728 18.72 17.85 9.57
CA ASP A 728 17.79 18.91 10.01
C ASP A 728 16.57 18.46 10.85
N ASP A 729 16.88 17.63 11.86
CA ASP A 729 15.93 17.04 12.79
C ASP A 729 14.72 16.34 12.12
N ASN A 730 14.93 15.70 10.96
CA ASN A 730 13.91 15.00 10.17
C ASN A 730 13.21 13.83 10.88
N MET A 731 13.88 13.21 11.86
CA MET A 731 13.41 12.05 12.62
C MET A 731 13.75 12.20 14.10
N ILE A 732 13.25 11.29 14.93
CA ILE A 732 13.70 11.06 16.30
C ILE A 732 14.14 9.60 16.43
N MET A 733 15.26 9.34 17.10
CA MET A 733 15.79 7.98 17.28
C MET A 733 16.15 7.71 18.74
N ALA A 734 15.70 6.57 19.26
CA ALA A 734 15.92 6.18 20.64
C ALA A 734 16.26 4.68 20.80
N ASN A 735 17.03 4.38 21.84
CA ASN A 735 17.46 3.03 22.23
C ASN A 735 17.29 2.90 23.75
N CYS A 736 16.03 2.91 24.19
CA CYS A 736 15.67 3.01 25.60
C CYS A 736 16.19 1.82 26.42
N THR A 737 16.56 2.06 27.67
CA THR A 737 16.99 1.01 28.60
C THR A 737 15.98 0.68 29.70
N THR A 738 15.01 1.56 29.99
CA THR A 738 13.99 1.32 31.02
C THR A 738 12.55 1.37 30.48
N PRO A 739 11.60 0.63 31.10
CA PRO A 739 10.18 0.67 30.72
C PRO A 739 9.53 2.06 30.83
N SER A 740 9.88 2.83 31.87
CA SER A 740 9.37 4.21 32.04
C SER A 740 9.87 5.16 30.95
N ASN A 741 11.10 4.99 30.45
CA ASN A 741 11.60 5.86 29.39
C ASN A 741 10.87 5.58 28.06
N LEU A 742 10.56 4.32 27.74
CA LEU A 742 9.69 3.99 26.59
C LEU A 742 8.28 4.59 26.76
N PHE A 743 7.68 4.46 27.95
CA PHE A 743 6.37 5.03 28.24
C PHE A 743 6.30 6.53 27.96
N HIS A 744 7.27 7.30 28.48
CA HIS A 744 7.33 8.74 28.24
C HIS A 744 7.66 9.07 26.78
N LEU A 745 8.47 8.26 26.10
CA LEU A 745 8.76 8.44 24.68
C LEU A 745 7.50 8.30 23.80
N LEU A 746 6.69 7.27 24.02
CA LEU A 746 5.44 7.03 23.27
C LEU A 746 4.40 8.11 23.56
N ARG A 747 4.29 8.54 24.83
CA ARG A 747 3.42 9.67 25.19
C ARG A 747 3.90 10.98 24.56
N ARG A 748 5.21 11.25 24.53
CA ARG A 748 5.79 12.43 23.87
C ARG A 748 5.41 12.48 22.39
N GLN A 749 5.47 11.34 21.70
CA GLN A 749 5.18 11.22 20.27
C GLN A 749 3.76 11.70 19.89
N ILE A 750 2.77 11.49 20.77
CA ILE A 750 1.36 11.80 20.49
C ILE A 750 0.86 13.09 21.17
N ILE A 751 1.38 13.42 22.36
CA ILE A 751 0.99 14.63 23.13
C ILE A 751 1.62 15.90 22.55
N ALA A 752 2.79 15.80 21.90
CA ALA A 752 3.39 16.93 21.20
C ALA A 752 2.41 17.51 20.15
N ASN A 753 2.45 18.83 19.93
CA ASN A 753 1.70 19.50 18.87
C ASN A 753 2.44 19.48 17.51
N TYR A 754 3.29 18.48 17.29
CA TYR A 754 4.01 18.23 16.04
C TYR A 754 4.11 16.71 15.82
N ARG A 755 4.47 16.29 14.60
CA ARG A 755 4.79 14.89 14.31
C ARG A 755 6.09 14.79 13.52
N LYS A 756 7.01 13.97 14.03
CA LYS A 756 8.26 13.53 13.38
C LYS A 756 8.29 12.00 13.46
N PRO A 757 8.77 11.27 12.45
CA PRO A 757 8.92 9.82 12.55
C PRO A 757 9.85 9.42 13.69
N LEU A 758 9.48 8.37 14.43
CA LEU A 758 10.20 7.91 15.62
C LEU A 758 10.74 6.49 15.41
N VAL A 759 12.05 6.33 15.36
CA VAL A 759 12.70 5.02 15.31
C VAL A 759 13.11 4.58 16.72
N VAL A 760 12.59 3.45 17.18
CA VAL A 760 12.91 2.87 18.48
C VAL A 760 13.60 1.54 18.28
N PHE A 761 14.85 1.46 18.70
CA PHE A 761 15.61 0.21 18.78
C PHE A 761 15.13 -0.55 20.02
N THR A 762 14.06 -1.33 19.86
CA THR A 762 13.39 -2.04 20.94
C THR A 762 14.22 -3.24 21.41
N PRO A 763 14.11 -3.66 22.69
CA PRO A 763 14.94 -4.74 23.22
C PRO A 763 14.38 -6.13 22.94
N LYS A 764 15.25 -7.13 23.10
CA LYS A 764 14.86 -8.56 23.11
C LYS A 764 15.08 -9.16 24.49
N SER A 765 16.32 -9.20 24.99
CA SER A 765 16.61 -9.71 26.35
C SER A 765 16.09 -8.82 27.47
N LEU A 766 16.05 -7.49 27.28
CA LEU A 766 15.60 -6.56 28.35
C LEU A 766 14.12 -6.70 28.69
N LEU A 767 13.32 -7.28 27.79
CA LEU A 767 11.89 -7.58 28.02
C LEU A 767 11.66 -8.41 29.30
N ARG A 768 12.69 -9.12 29.79
CA ARG A 768 12.64 -9.94 31.02
C ARG A 768 13.88 -9.76 31.91
N HIS A 769 14.69 -8.72 31.69
CA HIS A 769 15.93 -8.55 32.46
C HIS A 769 15.62 -7.98 33.86
N PRO A 770 16.11 -8.59 34.96
CA PRO A 770 15.66 -8.24 36.32
C PRO A 770 16.03 -6.84 36.80
N LEU A 771 16.97 -6.17 36.10
CA LEU A 771 17.35 -4.76 36.33
C LEU A 771 16.73 -3.80 35.30
N ALA A 772 16.00 -4.28 34.30
CA ALA A 772 15.29 -3.48 33.29
C ALA A 772 13.82 -3.29 33.71
N VAL A 773 13.64 -2.75 34.92
CA VAL A 773 12.33 -2.49 35.54
C VAL A 773 12.24 -1.05 36.04
N SER A 774 11.03 -0.50 36.08
CA SER A 774 10.73 0.83 36.61
C SER A 774 9.76 0.75 37.80
N LYS A 775 9.74 1.78 38.65
CA LYS A 775 8.78 1.97 39.74
C LYS A 775 7.58 2.79 39.25
N LYS A 776 6.45 2.74 39.95
CA LYS A 776 5.25 3.56 39.66
C LYS A 776 5.55 5.07 39.59
N ASP A 777 6.40 5.57 40.48
CA ASP A 777 6.76 6.99 40.52
C ASP A 777 7.45 7.47 39.23
N ASP A 778 8.23 6.59 38.59
CA ASP A 778 8.93 6.88 37.34
C ASP A 778 7.98 7.17 36.16
N PHE A 779 6.69 6.78 36.25
CA PHE A 779 5.65 7.05 35.25
C PHE A 779 4.77 8.27 35.62
N ILE A 780 4.58 8.50 36.93
CA ILE A 780 3.72 9.56 37.47
C ILE A 780 4.47 10.90 37.48
N ASN A 781 5.71 10.89 37.97
CA ASN A 781 6.51 12.09 38.20
C ASN A 781 7.70 12.23 37.25
N GLY A 782 8.06 11.15 36.55
CA GLY A 782 9.14 11.11 35.56
C GLY A 782 8.85 11.83 34.24
N LYS A 783 9.76 11.63 33.28
CA LYS A 783 9.71 12.14 31.91
C LYS A 783 10.62 11.31 31.00
N PHE A 784 10.65 11.63 29.71
CA PHE A 784 11.62 11.03 28.78
C PHE A 784 13.01 11.65 29.02
N GLU A 785 13.95 10.84 29.50
CA GLU A 785 15.34 11.24 29.69
C GLU A 785 16.14 10.91 28.42
N LYS A 786 16.70 11.94 27.77
CA LYS A 786 17.53 11.81 26.56
C LYS A 786 18.88 11.16 26.85
N LEU A 787 19.39 11.36 28.07
CA LEU A 787 20.61 10.77 28.63
C LEU A 787 20.32 10.44 30.10
N ILE A 788 20.73 9.25 30.58
CA ILE A 788 20.60 8.86 31.98
C ILE A 788 21.99 8.86 32.63
N PRO A 789 22.23 9.69 33.67
CA PRO A 789 23.54 9.82 34.30
C PRO A 789 23.92 8.61 35.17
N GLU A 790 25.19 8.58 35.59
CA GLU A 790 25.69 7.69 36.62
C GLU A 790 25.31 8.20 38.02
N ASN A 791 24.83 7.30 38.89
CA ASN A 791 24.31 7.63 40.22
C ASN A 791 25.05 6.90 41.38
N GLU A 792 25.84 5.85 41.10
CA GLU A 792 26.54 5.06 42.12
C GLU A 792 28.00 5.52 42.33
N ILE A 793 28.67 5.95 41.26
CA ILE A 793 30.09 6.34 41.29
C ILE A 793 30.21 7.85 41.30
N SER A 794 30.68 8.42 42.42
CA SER A 794 30.89 9.87 42.52
C SER A 794 32.02 10.33 41.58
N PRO A 795 31.92 11.50 40.91
CA PRO A 795 32.93 11.97 39.96
C PRO A 795 34.38 11.95 40.47
N LYS A 796 34.61 12.32 41.75
CA LYS A 796 35.93 12.29 42.41
C LYS A 796 36.58 10.90 42.53
N LYS A 797 35.82 9.82 42.33
CA LYS A 797 36.31 8.42 42.36
C LYS A 797 36.50 7.84 40.96
N ALA A 798 35.90 8.45 39.94
CA ALA A 798 35.94 7.95 38.58
C ALA A 798 37.34 8.14 37.97
N LYS A 799 37.92 7.04 37.48
CA LYS A 799 39.12 7.01 36.64
C LYS A 799 38.78 6.87 35.16
N SER A 800 37.66 6.20 34.86
CA SER A 800 37.07 6.13 33.53
C SER A 800 35.61 6.60 33.54
N LEU A 801 35.22 7.31 32.48
CA LEU A 801 33.84 7.71 32.18
C LEU A 801 33.41 7.00 30.90
N VAL A 802 32.38 6.16 30.97
CA VAL A 802 31.94 5.31 29.87
C VAL A 802 30.56 5.74 29.39
N PHE A 803 30.47 6.23 28.15
CA PHE A 803 29.21 6.40 27.45
C PHE A 803 28.85 5.12 26.69
N CYS A 804 27.58 4.71 26.77
CA CYS A 804 27.02 3.58 26.04
C CYS A 804 25.55 3.84 25.70
N SER A 805 24.90 2.91 24.99
CA SER A 805 23.47 2.98 24.66
C SER A 805 22.83 1.57 24.70
N GLY A 806 21.53 1.51 25.00
CA GLY A 806 20.76 0.26 24.98
C GLY A 806 21.26 -0.84 25.92
N LYS A 807 20.98 -2.10 25.54
CA LYS A 807 21.20 -3.27 26.41
C LYS A 807 22.65 -3.52 26.85
N PHE A 808 23.63 -2.88 26.23
CA PHE A 808 25.04 -3.07 26.60
C PHE A 808 25.36 -2.48 28.00
N TYR A 809 24.60 -1.47 28.44
CA TYR A 809 24.65 -0.95 29.81
C TYR A 809 24.55 -2.06 30.87
N TYR A 810 23.59 -2.97 30.70
CA TYR A 810 23.33 -4.06 31.65
C TYR A 810 24.47 -5.09 31.71
N ASP A 811 25.18 -5.31 30.60
CA ASP A 811 26.36 -6.18 30.58
C ASP A 811 27.56 -5.50 31.27
N LEU A 812 27.67 -4.17 31.14
CA LEU A 812 28.73 -3.37 31.75
C LEU A 812 28.56 -3.20 33.26
N ILE A 813 27.35 -2.96 33.78
CA ILE A 813 27.13 -2.89 35.25
C ILE A 813 27.39 -4.24 35.91
N LYS A 814 26.92 -5.34 35.31
CA LYS A 814 27.22 -6.70 35.79
C LYS A 814 28.73 -6.97 35.82
N ALA A 815 29.45 -6.58 34.77
CA ALA A 815 30.90 -6.71 34.72
C ALA A 815 31.63 -5.77 35.71
N ARG A 816 31.04 -4.63 36.08
CA ARG A 816 31.55 -3.72 37.11
C ARG A 816 31.44 -4.36 38.50
N GLU A 817 30.29 -4.94 38.81
CA GLU A 817 30.02 -5.69 40.04
C GLU A 817 30.94 -6.92 40.16
N GLU A 818 30.98 -7.79 39.16
CA GLU A 818 31.83 -9.00 39.14
C GLU A 818 33.33 -8.69 39.31
N LYS A 819 33.77 -7.49 38.90
CA LYS A 819 35.16 -7.02 39.03
C LYS A 819 35.39 -6.14 40.26
N ASN A 820 34.37 -5.84 41.06
CA ASN A 820 34.42 -4.95 42.22
C ASN A 820 35.04 -3.56 41.90
N ARG A 821 34.66 -2.96 40.77
CA ARG A 821 35.24 -1.70 40.26
C ARG A 821 34.40 -0.48 40.64
N ASN A 822 34.87 0.29 41.62
CA ASN A 822 34.20 1.49 42.14
C ASN A 822 34.74 2.81 41.56
N ASP A 823 35.38 2.73 40.39
CA ASP A 823 36.14 3.80 39.73
C ASP A 823 35.78 3.95 38.23
N ILE A 824 34.67 3.34 37.79
CA ILE A 824 34.16 3.47 36.42
C ILE A 824 32.70 3.92 36.46
N ALA A 825 32.47 5.16 36.04
CA ALA A 825 31.15 5.75 35.84
C ALA A 825 30.59 5.34 34.47
N ILE A 826 29.32 4.94 34.40
CA ILE A 826 28.66 4.47 33.17
C ILE A 826 27.39 5.29 32.92
N ILE A 827 27.37 5.99 31.79
CA ILE A 827 26.30 6.88 31.35
C ILE A 827 25.61 6.29 30.11
N ARG A 828 24.29 6.42 30.05
CA ARG A 828 23.45 5.94 28.94
C ARG A 828 23.00 7.09 28.06
N ILE A 829 23.21 6.98 26.75
CA ILE A 829 22.57 7.82 25.74
C ILE A 829 21.31 7.08 25.26
N GLU A 830 20.14 7.59 25.62
CA GLU A 830 18.84 6.99 25.29
C GLU A 830 18.28 7.55 23.99
N GLN A 831 18.43 8.86 23.73
CA GLN A 831 18.10 9.49 22.45
C GLN A 831 19.37 9.61 21.60
N LEU A 832 19.41 8.89 20.48
CA LEU A 832 20.53 8.89 19.54
C LEU A 832 20.43 10.06 18.53
N PHE A 833 19.21 10.43 18.15
CA PHE A 833 18.94 11.58 17.28
C PHE A 833 17.64 12.30 17.68
N PRO A 834 17.60 13.64 17.68
CA PRO A 834 18.74 14.55 17.70
C PRO A 834 19.64 14.30 18.92
N LEU A 835 20.96 14.38 18.76
CA LEU A 835 21.92 14.02 19.80
C LEU A 835 21.87 15.04 20.98
N PRO A 836 21.77 14.61 22.26
CA PRO A 836 21.70 15.51 23.41
C PRO A 836 23.08 16.08 23.80
N ILE A 837 23.70 16.82 22.88
CA ILE A 837 25.07 17.36 22.98
C ILE A 837 25.29 18.15 24.27
N ASP A 838 24.33 19.00 24.66
CA ASP A 838 24.44 19.83 25.87
C ASP A 838 24.53 18.95 27.13
N GLN A 839 23.66 17.95 27.25
CA GLN A 839 23.68 17.01 28.38
C GLN A 839 24.95 16.16 28.40
N ILE A 840 25.47 15.75 27.24
CA ILE A 840 26.76 15.04 27.14
C ILE A 840 27.91 15.95 27.62
N ASN A 841 27.91 17.22 27.21
CA ASN A 841 28.89 18.21 27.65
C ASN A 841 28.83 18.49 29.15
N ASP A 842 27.64 18.56 29.75
CA ASP A 842 27.46 18.72 31.19
C ASP A 842 28.06 17.53 31.96
N GLN A 843 27.88 16.31 31.48
CA GLN A 843 28.52 15.13 32.07
C GLN A 843 30.06 15.17 31.91
N LEU A 844 30.58 15.53 30.73
CA LEU A 844 32.03 15.70 30.54
C LEU A 844 32.63 16.77 31.48
N LYS A 845 31.88 17.84 31.76
CA LYS A 845 32.26 18.89 32.72
C LYS A 845 32.22 18.39 34.17
N LEU A 846 31.17 17.65 34.54
CA LEU A 846 31.00 17.05 35.87
C LEU A 846 32.14 16.06 36.21
N TYR A 847 32.62 15.32 35.21
CA TYR A 847 33.71 14.35 35.30
C TYR A 847 35.05 14.91 34.76
N SER A 848 35.28 16.22 34.83
CA SER A 848 36.46 16.88 34.23
C SER A 848 37.83 16.43 34.77
N GLU A 849 37.90 15.82 35.95
CA GLU A 849 39.13 15.19 36.48
C GLU A 849 39.39 13.78 35.91
N THR A 850 38.39 13.17 35.25
CA THR A 850 38.45 11.81 34.69
C THR A 850 39.16 11.80 33.33
N LYS A 851 40.36 11.21 33.27
CA LYS A 851 41.22 11.25 32.07
C LYS A 851 40.89 10.21 30.99
N ASP A 852 40.17 9.14 31.32
CA ASP A 852 39.83 8.07 30.38
C ASP A 852 38.34 8.11 30.03
N VAL A 853 37.98 8.92 29.03
CA VAL A 853 36.61 8.94 28.47
C VAL A 853 36.50 7.87 27.40
N VAL A 854 35.43 7.09 27.44
CA VAL A 854 35.23 5.87 26.64
C VAL A 854 33.87 5.94 25.93
N TRP A 855 33.83 5.63 24.64
CA TRP A 855 32.60 5.22 23.97
C TRP A 855 32.59 3.69 23.88
N ALA A 856 31.59 3.05 24.47
CA ALA A 856 31.47 1.60 24.56
C ALA A 856 30.16 1.13 23.91
N GLN A 857 30.29 0.29 22.88
CA GLN A 857 29.16 -0.26 22.13
C GLN A 857 29.33 -1.76 21.88
N GLU A 858 28.23 -2.46 21.60
CA GLU A 858 28.29 -3.87 21.25
C GLU A 858 28.47 -4.10 19.73
N GLU A 859 28.06 -3.17 18.91
CA GLU A 859 28.11 -3.23 17.46
C GLU A 859 29.57 -3.23 16.93
N PRO A 860 29.83 -3.83 15.75
CA PRO A 860 31.08 -3.65 15.00
C PRO A 860 31.46 -2.17 14.82
N LYS A 861 32.75 -1.87 14.67
CA LYS A 861 33.26 -0.49 14.54
C LYS A 861 32.69 0.30 13.34
N ASN A 862 32.15 -0.39 12.33
CA ASN A 862 31.42 0.20 11.19
C ASN A 862 29.88 0.22 11.36
N MET A 863 29.37 -0.07 12.54
CA MET A 863 27.95 -0.22 12.85
C MET A 863 27.60 0.45 14.18
N GLY A 864 26.32 0.54 14.49
CA GLY A 864 25.84 1.30 15.65
C GLY A 864 26.10 2.80 15.49
N PRO A 865 26.05 3.60 16.56
CA PRO A 865 26.09 5.06 16.46
C PRO A 865 27.50 5.66 16.31
N LEU A 866 28.58 4.87 16.36
CA LEU A 866 29.95 5.41 16.38
C LEU A 866 30.30 6.31 15.19
N SER A 867 29.93 5.95 13.96
CA SER A 867 30.22 6.75 12.77
C SER A 867 29.53 8.11 12.83
N TYR A 868 28.24 8.12 13.21
CA TYR A 868 27.45 9.32 13.44
C TYR A 868 28.05 10.18 14.57
N LEU A 869 28.40 9.57 15.71
CA LEU A 869 29.03 10.26 16.85
C LEU A 869 30.37 10.92 16.47
N LEU A 870 31.20 10.26 15.65
CA LEU A 870 32.46 10.83 15.17
C LEU A 870 32.26 12.02 14.21
N LEU A 871 31.16 12.02 13.44
CA LEU A 871 30.84 13.09 12.49
C LEU A 871 30.18 14.30 13.17
N HIS A 872 29.24 14.07 14.10
CA HIS A 872 28.41 15.12 14.69
C HIS A 872 28.83 15.55 16.11
N PHE A 873 29.81 14.89 16.73
CA PHE A 873 30.35 15.29 18.03
C PHE A 873 31.87 15.07 18.10
N GLU A 874 32.62 16.05 17.59
CA GLU A 874 34.09 16.04 17.41
C GLU A 874 34.88 15.46 18.60
N LYS A 875 34.45 15.75 19.84
CA LYS A 875 35.09 15.24 21.07
C LYS A 875 35.22 13.71 21.11
N VAL A 876 34.35 12.97 20.44
CA VAL A 876 34.40 11.49 20.37
C VAL A 876 35.69 10.99 19.70
N SER A 877 36.33 11.79 18.84
CA SER A 877 37.66 11.49 18.28
C SER A 877 38.75 11.36 19.35
N THR A 878 38.57 12.02 20.51
CA THR A 878 39.48 11.94 21.67
C THR A 878 39.15 10.80 22.62
N PHE A 879 37.97 10.18 22.48
CA PHE A 879 37.52 9.11 23.37
C PHE A 879 38.16 7.78 23.00
N ARG A 880 38.36 6.94 24.01
CA ARG A 880 38.75 5.55 23.81
C ARG A 880 37.56 4.76 23.27
N ILE A 881 37.63 4.34 22.01
CA ILE A 881 36.57 3.55 21.38
C ILE A 881 36.70 2.07 21.79
N VAL A 882 35.62 1.50 22.34
CA VAL A 882 35.49 0.08 22.68
C VAL A 882 34.28 -0.52 21.95
N SER A 883 34.56 -1.37 20.96
CA SER A 883 33.56 -1.97 20.06
C SER A 883 33.99 -3.36 19.59
N ARG A 884 33.10 -4.10 18.93
CA ARG A 884 33.52 -5.26 18.13
C ARG A 884 34.37 -4.76 16.94
N PRO A 885 35.33 -5.55 16.42
CA PRO A 885 36.10 -5.14 15.24
C PRO A 885 35.19 -4.94 14.01
N PHE A 886 35.71 -4.27 12.98
CA PHE A 886 35.06 -4.18 11.67
C PHE A 886 34.55 -5.55 11.19
N SER A 887 33.37 -5.56 10.58
CA SER A 887 32.68 -6.78 10.13
C SER A 887 31.75 -6.48 8.97
N ASP A 888 31.76 -7.32 7.94
CA ASP A 888 30.88 -7.18 6.77
C ASP A 888 29.45 -7.67 7.08
N SER A 889 29.37 -8.72 7.90
CA SER A 889 28.13 -9.24 8.50
C SER A 889 27.87 -8.61 9.86
N PRO A 890 26.62 -8.25 10.22
CA PRO A 890 26.28 -7.67 11.53
C PRO A 890 26.84 -8.48 12.70
N ALA A 891 26.54 -9.77 12.78
CA ALA A 891 26.98 -10.63 13.87
C ALA A 891 27.57 -11.95 13.38
N SER A 892 28.06 -12.75 14.33
CA SER A 892 28.59 -14.08 14.06
C SER A 892 27.49 -15.13 14.21
N GLY A 893 27.32 -15.98 13.20
CA GLY A 893 26.46 -17.18 13.31
C GLY A 893 26.95 -18.25 14.29
N SER A 894 28.17 -18.13 14.85
CA SER A 894 28.67 -19.03 15.89
C SER A 894 28.54 -18.38 17.27
N PHE A 895 27.69 -18.97 18.13
CA PHE A 895 27.50 -18.52 19.50
C PHE A 895 28.81 -18.46 20.30
N LYS A 896 29.70 -19.46 20.17
CA LYS A 896 31.02 -19.44 20.84
C LYS A 896 31.94 -18.33 20.34
N ARG A 897 31.87 -17.96 19.06
CA ARG A 897 32.59 -16.79 18.52
C ARG A 897 31.96 -15.48 19.01
N PHE A 898 30.64 -15.44 19.14
CA PHE A 898 29.92 -14.32 19.77
C PHE A 898 30.36 -14.12 21.23
N GLU A 899 30.30 -15.14 22.10
CA GLU A 899 30.71 -15.07 23.52
C GLU A 899 32.15 -14.53 23.64
N LYS A 900 33.08 -15.10 22.88
CA LYS A 900 34.50 -14.70 22.87
C LYS A 900 34.70 -13.24 22.40
N ARG A 901 33.90 -12.77 21.43
CA ARG A 901 33.94 -11.37 20.96
C ARG A 901 33.34 -10.43 22.02
N HIS A 902 32.15 -10.74 22.53
CA HIS A 902 31.44 -9.93 23.51
C HIS A 902 32.25 -9.76 24.81
N LYS A 903 32.76 -10.87 25.37
CA LYS A 903 33.65 -10.84 26.54
C LYS A 903 34.89 -9.97 26.31
N LYS A 904 35.51 -10.02 25.12
CA LYS A 904 36.66 -9.15 24.79
C LYS A 904 36.30 -7.66 24.77
N VAL A 905 35.11 -7.28 24.30
CA VAL A 905 34.63 -5.88 24.30
C VAL A 905 34.39 -5.42 25.73
N ILE A 906 33.68 -6.21 26.54
CA ILE A 906 33.47 -5.93 27.97
C ILE A 906 34.82 -5.76 28.68
N GLU A 907 35.72 -6.74 28.56
CA GLU A 907 37.08 -6.66 29.15
C GLU A 907 37.86 -5.42 28.71
N ALA A 908 37.70 -4.98 27.45
CA ALA A 908 38.37 -3.79 26.95
C ALA A 908 37.88 -2.49 27.62
N VAL A 909 36.64 -2.41 28.11
CA VAL A 909 36.18 -1.27 28.92
C VAL A 909 37.01 -1.16 30.20
N PHE A 910 37.18 -2.26 30.93
CA PHE A 910 37.82 -2.31 32.25
C PHE A 910 39.37 -2.39 32.24
N LYS A 911 40.02 -2.48 31.07
CA LYS A 911 41.44 -2.83 30.93
C LYS A 911 42.45 -1.74 31.29
N LYS A 912 42.04 -0.47 31.33
CA LYS A 912 42.93 0.68 31.49
C LYS A 912 42.76 1.26 32.90
N ASN A 913 43.88 1.55 33.55
CA ASN A 913 44.04 2.32 34.78
C ASN A 913 45.24 3.24 34.59
#